data_AF-A0A0V0UEC4-F1
#
_entry.id   AF-A0A0V0UEC4-F1
#
_cell.length_a   1.000
_cell.length_b   1.000
_cell.length_c   1.000
_cell.angle_alpha   90.00
_cell.angle_beta   90.00
_cell.angle_gamma   90.00
#
_symmetry.space_group_name_H-M   'P 1'
#
loop_
_entity.id
_entity.type
_entity.pdbx_description
1 polymer ?
#
loop_
_entity_poly.entity_id
_entity_poly.type
_entity_poly.pdbx_seq_one_letter_code
_entity_poly.pdbx_strand_id
1 'polypeptide(L)'
;MDAFWLVVATTVIIYILFCAYAIQNPPKYVMMKAPAFKAKIIAHRGGAGEHVENTLSAMLLAAEKKVDMLELDVHITKDEQVVVCHDDHLLRVSGVDNYISKLNYNELPFLKNNIPLDEHSEVLGGSTQNLMDRRIPLLEEILKQTYPIPVNIDIKINNDKLIEKTAEIVSISKRENSVAWGNFDEKIVRKLHKANRNVNLICSTRTVLKIIFFFYIGLLPFIPLKENFLELPMLTTLYKRSGYCNKFRPVVLKILAVADWLLLNPVLFKHLKKRGMQIFLWVLNTPEEFEHAFRNLVMSLAEELLADLEEGDDDDYNVAEEAAEGEEKETRTRSIYNRVTAVAHLLHSDHFQGIMQRIADRMENSHLTNISGPVESHPEYLLIVDANGLAAEIDNEIAVVHKFVRDKYAKRFPELESLVQMPMEYVACVKELGNDILDKAKHNEQLQNILLPSTVIVISVTASTTQGECLTDEELAIVMEGCEMAIQLNDAKLKIYQFVESRMHCIAPNLSVILGPEIAAKLMGTAGGITQLSKIPACNVLILGSQKRTLSGFSSTTILPHTGYIYYTPLVQSLPVDLRRKAARLVAAKCTLAARIDSVHSHSDGSVGLKLAEEVRSKFEKWQEPPPKKLIKPLSKPLDQASKKRGGRRIRKMKERLGLTELRRKANRMNFGQIEEDILQEHMGFSLGQAKTGGPGGRLRTPQVDQKSRARMSKTLQRNMQKQQSTFGSVTSVRRQLAGTISTVTFTPVQGLEIVNPQAAEKDKSAEAASAKYFREDAEFIKVETPIPGHHHNHQSK
;
A
#
# COMPACT_ATOMS: atom_id res chain seq x y z
N MET A 1 46.86 16.47 4.39
CA MET A 1 45.95 15.35 4.08
C MET A 1 44.85 15.76 3.10
N ASP A 2 44.46 17.03 3.06
CA ASP A 2 43.30 17.49 2.27
C ASP A 2 43.51 17.44 0.75
N ALA A 3 44.73 17.70 0.26
CA ALA A 3 45.04 17.60 -1.18
C ALA A 3 44.94 16.15 -1.71
N PHE A 4 45.28 15.15 -0.90
CA PHE A 4 45.15 13.75 -1.28
C PHE A 4 43.67 13.34 -1.41
N TRP A 5 42.83 13.73 -0.45
CA TRP A 5 41.39 13.47 -0.50
C TRP A 5 40.69 14.22 -1.64
N LEU A 6 41.16 15.41 -1.99
CA LEU A 6 40.66 16.16 -3.15
C LEU A 6 40.97 15.43 -4.47
N VAL A 7 42.20 14.93 -4.65
CA VAL A 7 42.58 14.16 -5.86
C VAL A 7 41.82 12.83 -5.94
N VAL A 8 41.61 12.16 -4.80
CA VAL A 8 40.79 10.94 -4.75
C VAL A 8 39.33 11.26 -5.09
N ALA A 9 38.76 12.35 -4.58
CA ALA A 9 37.39 12.75 -4.89
C ALA A 9 37.20 13.08 -6.38
N THR A 10 38.11 13.87 -6.98
CA THR A 10 38.01 14.25 -8.40
C THR A 10 38.18 13.05 -9.33
N THR A 11 39.11 12.13 -9.05
CA THR A 11 39.28 10.91 -9.84
C THR A 11 38.08 9.98 -9.75
N VAL A 12 37.43 9.87 -8.59
CA VAL A 12 36.19 9.10 -8.41
C VAL A 12 35.03 9.75 -9.17
N ILE A 13 34.88 11.08 -9.13
CA ILE A 13 33.83 11.79 -9.88
C ILE A 13 34.00 11.60 -11.38
N ILE A 14 35.22 11.77 -11.90
CA ILE A 14 35.53 11.55 -13.33
C ILE A 14 35.22 10.10 -13.73
N TYR A 15 35.58 9.14 -12.88
CA TYR A 15 35.27 7.73 -13.11
C TYR A 15 33.76 7.47 -13.17
N ILE A 16 32.98 8.02 -12.24
CA ILE A 16 31.51 7.86 -12.22
C ILE A 16 30.88 8.47 -13.47
N LEU A 17 31.28 9.68 -13.86
CA LEU A 17 30.78 10.35 -15.06
C LEU A 17 31.12 9.56 -16.34
N PHE A 18 32.35 9.05 -16.44
CA PHE A 18 32.78 8.21 -17.55
C PHE A 18 31.99 6.90 -17.62
N CYS A 19 31.77 6.23 -16.47
CA CYS A 19 30.96 5.02 -16.39
C CYS A 19 29.50 5.27 -16.77
N ALA A 20 28.90 6.38 -16.30
CA ALA A 20 27.54 6.77 -16.67
C ALA A 20 27.41 6.98 -18.18
N TYR A 21 28.35 7.70 -18.79
CA TYR A 21 28.41 7.90 -20.23
C TYR A 21 28.56 6.57 -21.01
N ALA A 22 29.48 5.69 -20.57
CA ALA A 22 29.72 4.40 -21.22
C ALA A 22 28.52 3.43 -21.09
N ILE A 23 27.76 3.50 -19.99
CA ILE A 23 26.53 2.73 -19.82
C ILE A 23 25.45 3.22 -20.78
N GLN A 24 25.33 4.53 -20.99
CA GLN A 24 24.37 5.06 -21.95
C GLN A 24 24.76 4.76 -23.41
N ASN A 25 26.06 4.74 -23.71
CA ASN A 25 26.62 4.59 -25.05
C ASN A 25 27.59 3.38 -25.14
N PRO A 26 27.07 2.14 -25.26
CA PRO A 26 27.91 0.96 -25.37
C PRO A 26 28.76 1.00 -26.65
N PRO A 27 30.06 0.66 -26.57
CA PRO A 27 30.94 0.69 -27.73
C PRO A 27 30.60 -0.39 -28.76
N LYS A 28 30.82 -0.09 -30.05
CA LYS A 28 30.40 -0.95 -31.18
C LYS A 28 30.95 -2.39 -31.13
N TYR A 29 32.16 -2.61 -30.61
CA TYR A 29 32.77 -3.95 -30.53
C TYR A 29 32.13 -4.86 -29.47
N VAL A 30 31.28 -4.29 -28.61
CA VAL A 30 30.60 -4.98 -27.50
C VAL A 30 29.13 -5.29 -27.86
N MET A 31 28.68 -4.79 -29.03
CA MET A 31 27.34 -5.02 -29.59
C MET A 31 27.19 -6.46 -30.05
N MET A 32 25.98 -7.00 -29.86
CA MET A 32 25.66 -8.38 -30.20
C MET A 32 24.89 -8.45 -31.51
N LYS A 33 24.96 -9.61 -32.19
CA LYS A 33 24.04 -9.91 -33.29
C LYS A 33 22.63 -10.05 -32.71
N ALA A 34 21.72 -9.18 -33.10
CA ALA A 34 20.33 -9.26 -32.65
C ALA A 34 19.70 -10.59 -33.11
N PRO A 35 18.90 -11.26 -32.26
CA PRO A 35 18.20 -12.48 -32.65
C PRO A 35 17.22 -12.21 -33.79
N ALA A 36 16.94 -13.23 -34.61
CA ALA A 36 16.08 -13.11 -35.78
C ALA A 36 14.58 -12.90 -35.44
N PHE A 37 14.20 -13.12 -34.19
CA PHE A 37 12.83 -12.95 -33.69
C PHE A 37 12.82 -12.16 -32.38
N LYS A 38 11.64 -11.62 -32.04
CA LYS A 38 11.37 -10.95 -30.77
C LYS A 38 10.14 -11.57 -30.12
N ALA A 39 10.27 -12.05 -28.89
CA ALA A 39 9.15 -12.57 -28.12
C ALA A 39 8.73 -11.61 -26.99
N LYS A 40 7.44 -11.52 -26.66
CA LYS A 40 6.94 -10.83 -25.45
C LYS A 40 6.20 -11.79 -24.55
N ILE A 41 5.38 -12.67 -25.13
CA ILE A 41 4.58 -13.68 -24.43
C ILE A 41 5.18 -15.05 -24.71
N ILE A 42 5.53 -15.78 -23.65
CA ILE A 42 6.15 -17.10 -23.73
C ILE A 42 5.25 -18.12 -23.02
N ALA A 43 4.86 -19.19 -23.72
CA ALA A 43 4.10 -20.28 -23.11
C ALA A 43 5.04 -21.26 -22.41
N HIS A 44 5.03 -21.23 -21.08
CA HIS A 44 5.84 -22.11 -20.23
C HIS A 44 5.34 -23.55 -20.30
N ARG A 45 6.27 -24.50 -20.50
CA ARG A 45 6.02 -25.93 -20.74
C ARG A 45 4.94 -26.16 -21.80
N GLY A 46 4.95 -25.34 -22.85
CA GLY A 46 3.95 -25.38 -23.92
C GLY A 46 2.53 -24.98 -23.51
N GLY A 47 2.30 -24.25 -22.42
CA GLY A 47 0.95 -23.81 -21.99
C GLY A 47 0.34 -24.69 -20.90
N ALA A 48 1.14 -25.07 -19.89
CA ALA A 48 0.74 -26.01 -18.82
C ALA A 48 -0.46 -25.55 -17.96
N GLY A 49 -0.83 -24.26 -18.02
CA GLY A 49 -2.03 -23.74 -17.36
C GLY A 49 -3.33 -24.09 -18.10
N GLU A 50 -3.26 -24.36 -19.40
CA GLU A 50 -4.44 -24.53 -20.25
C GLU A 50 -4.63 -25.97 -20.71
N HIS A 51 -3.55 -26.69 -20.95
CA HIS A 51 -3.54 -28.13 -21.23
C HIS A 51 -2.41 -28.84 -20.48
N VAL A 52 -2.33 -30.17 -20.65
CA VAL A 52 -1.29 -31.01 -20.03
C VAL A 52 0.08 -30.54 -20.49
N GLU A 53 0.99 -30.32 -19.52
CA GLU A 53 2.32 -29.76 -19.76
C GLU A 53 3.14 -30.55 -20.80
N ASN A 54 3.92 -29.83 -21.61
CA ASN A 54 4.87 -30.38 -22.58
C ASN A 54 4.24 -31.36 -23.61
N THR A 55 2.93 -31.24 -23.86
CA THR A 55 2.23 -31.99 -24.93
C THR A 55 2.13 -31.19 -26.21
N LEU A 56 2.03 -31.90 -27.34
CA LEU A 56 1.83 -31.28 -28.65
C LEU A 56 0.51 -30.48 -28.70
N SER A 57 -0.56 -31.00 -28.10
CA SER A 57 -1.87 -30.31 -28.03
C SER A 57 -1.79 -28.98 -27.28
N ALA A 58 -1.07 -28.92 -26.16
CA ALA A 58 -0.85 -27.69 -25.42
C ALA A 58 -0.11 -26.64 -26.26
N MET A 59 0.94 -27.08 -26.98
CA MET A 59 1.72 -26.21 -27.85
C MET A 59 0.93 -25.69 -29.05
N LEU A 60 0.07 -26.52 -29.65
CA LEU A 60 -0.82 -26.10 -30.74
C LEU A 60 -1.88 -25.12 -30.24
N LEU A 61 -2.45 -25.33 -29.04
CA LEU A 61 -3.37 -24.35 -28.45
C LEU A 61 -2.65 -23.02 -28.14
N ALA A 62 -1.44 -23.08 -27.59
CA ALA A 62 -0.63 -21.89 -27.36
C ALA A 62 -0.32 -21.15 -28.68
N ALA A 63 -0.06 -21.89 -29.76
CA ALA A 63 0.09 -21.35 -31.10
C ALA A 63 -1.20 -20.67 -31.62
N GLU A 64 -2.37 -21.29 -31.44
CA GLU A 64 -3.68 -20.71 -31.79
C GLU A 64 -3.95 -19.42 -31.02
N LYS A 65 -3.53 -19.35 -29.75
CA LYS A 65 -3.59 -18.14 -28.92
C LYS A 65 -2.58 -17.06 -29.29
N LYS A 66 -1.81 -17.25 -30.36
CA LYS A 66 -0.81 -16.30 -30.88
C LYS A 66 0.27 -15.93 -29.87
N VAL A 67 0.75 -16.92 -29.11
CA VAL A 67 1.94 -16.76 -28.26
C VAL A 67 3.19 -16.54 -29.13
N ASP A 68 4.11 -15.68 -28.68
CA ASP A 68 5.28 -15.30 -29.47
C ASP A 68 6.41 -16.34 -29.45
N MET A 69 6.51 -17.16 -28.38
CA MET A 69 7.52 -18.21 -28.23
C MET A 69 7.01 -19.34 -27.32
N LEU A 70 7.38 -20.58 -27.64
CA LEU A 70 7.09 -21.76 -26.82
C LEU A 70 8.31 -22.11 -25.98
N GLU A 71 8.16 -22.36 -24.68
CA GLU A 71 9.22 -22.93 -23.85
C GLU A 71 8.92 -24.40 -23.57
N LEU A 72 9.96 -25.23 -23.69
CA LEU A 72 9.87 -26.67 -23.54
C LEU A 72 11.15 -27.26 -22.95
N ASP A 73 10.98 -28.42 -22.31
CA ASP A 73 12.05 -29.13 -21.64
C ASP A 73 12.38 -30.44 -22.38
N VAL A 74 13.66 -30.77 -22.55
CA VAL A 74 14.08 -31.98 -23.28
C VAL A 74 14.85 -32.98 -22.43
N HIS A 75 14.56 -34.26 -22.67
CA HIS A 75 15.29 -35.43 -22.16
C HIS A 75 15.59 -36.42 -23.28
N ILE A 76 16.44 -37.39 -23.01
CA ILE A 76 16.81 -38.45 -23.96
C ILE A 76 16.42 -39.82 -23.41
N THR A 77 15.83 -40.66 -24.27
CA THR A 77 15.50 -42.05 -23.96
C THR A 77 16.71 -42.99 -24.12
N LYS A 78 16.56 -44.25 -23.71
CA LYS A 78 17.61 -45.28 -23.84
C LYS A 78 17.99 -45.56 -25.30
N ASP A 79 17.03 -45.48 -26.22
CA ASP A 79 17.17 -45.63 -27.67
C ASP A 79 17.55 -44.31 -28.38
N GLU A 80 18.11 -43.35 -27.63
CA GLU A 80 18.68 -42.09 -28.12
C GLU A 80 17.68 -41.17 -28.84
N GLN A 81 16.38 -41.28 -28.53
CA GLN A 81 15.34 -40.36 -29.01
C GLN A 81 15.20 -39.17 -28.05
N VAL A 82 15.13 -37.95 -28.61
CA VAL A 82 14.94 -36.73 -27.83
C VAL A 82 13.44 -36.47 -27.64
N VAL A 83 13.01 -36.52 -26.40
CA VAL A 83 11.61 -36.37 -25.98
C VAL A 83 11.40 -35.08 -25.19
N VAL A 84 10.18 -34.55 -25.25
CA VAL A 84 9.83 -33.30 -24.56
C VAL A 84 9.08 -33.61 -23.27
N CYS A 85 9.72 -33.36 -22.13
CA CYS A 85 9.18 -33.60 -20.80
C CYS A 85 9.97 -32.78 -19.77
N HIS A 86 9.33 -32.29 -18.70
CA HIS A 86 10.02 -31.51 -17.68
C HIS A 86 10.85 -32.42 -16.74
N ASP A 87 10.26 -33.51 -16.26
CA ASP A 87 10.89 -34.37 -15.27
C ASP A 87 11.65 -35.52 -15.93
N ASP A 88 12.85 -35.82 -15.44
CA ASP A 88 13.56 -37.06 -15.80
C ASP A 88 12.87 -38.29 -15.18
N HIS A 89 12.27 -38.11 -14.00
CA HIS A 89 11.57 -39.15 -13.27
C HIS A 89 10.06 -39.12 -13.53
N LEU A 90 9.50 -40.24 -13.99
CA LEU A 90 8.15 -40.31 -14.52
C LEU A 90 7.03 -40.37 -13.45
N LEU A 91 7.38 -40.42 -12.16
CA LEU A 91 6.42 -40.61 -11.07
C LEU A 91 5.39 -39.47 -10.94
N ARG A 92 5.83 -38.21 -11.07
CA ARG A 92 4.94 -37.04 -11.01
C ARG A 92 4.01 -37.04 -12.22
N VAL A 93 4.61 -37.05 -13.41
CA VAL A 93 3.92 -36.84 -14.70
C VAL A 93 3.06 -38.01 -15.17
N SER A 94 3.49 -39.26 -14.96
CA SER A 94 2.79 -40.46 -15.44
C SER A 94 2.37 -41.42 -14.31
N GLY A 95 3.01 -41.36 -13.15
CA GLY A 95 2.76 -42.28 -12.02
C GLY A 95 3.62 -43.54 -12.05
N VAL A 96 4.47 -43.69 -13.07
CA VAL A 96 5.42 -44.80 -13.18
C VAL A 96 6.73 -44.45 -12.48
N ASP A 97 7.20 -45.34 -11.60
CA ASP A 97 8.45 -45.20 -10.85
C ASP A 97 9.66 -45.62 -11.71
N ASN A 98 9.97 -44.82 -12.74
CA ASN A 98 11.11 -45.06 -13.62
C ASN A 98 11.66 -43.75 -14.23
N TYR A 99 12.85 -43.81 -14.82
CA TYR A 99 13.51 -42.68 -15.48
C TYR A 99 13.39 -42.75 -17.00
N ILE A 100 13.24 -41.60 -17.66
CA ILE A 100 13.18 -41.51 -19.13
C ILE A 100 14.43 -42.14 -19.77
N SER A 101 15.60 -41.86 -19.18
CA SER A 101 16.90 -42.39 -19.63
C SER A 101 17.03 -43.93 -19.60
N LYS A 102 16.11 -44.64 -18.92
CA LYS A 102 16.15 -46.11 -18.78
C LYS A 102 15.18 -46.85 -19.72
N LEU A 103 14.25 -46.13 -20.36
CA LEU A 103 13.20 -46.70 -21.21
C LEU A 103 13.45 -46.41 -22.68
N ASN A 104 13.01 -47.30 -23.58
CA ASN A 104 12.93 -46.99 -25.00
C ASN A 104 11.70 -46.09 -25.28
N TYR A 105 11.69 -45.34 -26.38
CA TYR A 105 10.59 -44.43 -26.69
C TYR A 105 9.21 -45.12 -26.75
N ASN A 106 9.16 -46.33 -27.32
CA ASN A 106 7.92 -47.12 -27.41
C ASN A 106 7.42 -47.65 -26.05
N GLU A 107 8.25 -47.63 -25.01
CA GLU A 107 7.92 -48.09 -23.66
C GLU A 107 7.47 -46.94 -22.75
N LEU A 108 7.49 -45.68 -23.23
CA LEU A 108 7.11 -44.53 -22.44
C LEU A 108 5.61 -44.53 -22.12
N PRO A 109 5.22 -44.30 -20.86
CA PRO A 109 3.82 -44.25 -20.46
C PRO A 109 3.14 -42.96 -20.93
N PHE A 110 1.81 -42.99 -21.00
CA PHE A 110 1.01 -41.78 -21.16
C PHE A 110 1.04 -40.92 -19.89
N LEU A 111 0.98 -39.61 -20.08
CA LEU A 111 0.85 -38.62 -19.03
C LEU A 111 -0.48 -38.77 -18.29
N LYS A 112 -0.50 -38.38 -17.01
CA LYS A 112 -1.74 -38.27 -16.22
C LYS A 112 -2.64 -37.19 -16.83
N ASN A 113 -3.95 -37.33 -16.62
CA ASN A 113 -4.92 -36.32 -17.05
C ASN A 113 -4.69 -34.98 -16.32
N ASN A 114 -4.41 -35.03 -15.02
CA ASN A 114 -4.14 -33.85 -14.20
C ASN A 114 -2.74 -33.99 -13.58
N ILE A 115 -1.83 -33.10 -13.97
CA ILE A 115 -0.47 -33.03 -13.43
C ILE A 115 -0.37 -31.78 -12.54
N PRO A 116 0.08 -31.90 -11.28
CA PRO A 116 0.36 -30.72 -10.45
C PRO A 116 1.55 -29.96 -11.04
N LEU A 117 1.42 -28.63 -11.17
CA LEU A 117 2.42 -27.79 -11.83
C LEU A 117 3.80 -27.82 -11.14
N ASP A 118 3.81 -27.96 -9.80
CA ASP A 118 5.03 -28.10 -8.98
C ASP A 118 4.82 -29.20 -7.92
N GLU A 119 5.90 -29.86 -7.47
CA GLU A 119 5.88 -30.96 -6.48
C GLU A 119 5.22 -30.60 -5.13
N HIS A 120 5.04 -29.32 -4.84
CA HIS A 120 4.46 -28.78 -3.59
C HIS A 120 3.29 -27.82 -3.83
N SER A 121 2.78 -27.72 -5.07
CA SER A 121 1.68 -26.83 -5.43
C SER A 121 0.34 -27.57 -5.42
N GLU A 122 -0.67 -26.99 -4.76
CA GLU A 122 -2.06 -27.44 -4.85
C GLU A 122 -2.72 -27.05 -6.19
N VAL A 123 -2.02 -26.30 -7.04
CA VAL A 123 -2.51 -25.85 -8.34
C VAL A 123 -2.32 -26.94 -9.40
N LEU A 124 -3.44 -27.48 -9.87
CA LEU A 124 -3.50 -28.44 -10.97
C LEU A 124 -3.29 -27.71 -12.31
N GLY A 125 -2.48 -28.30 -13.21
CA GLY A 125 -2.37 -27.85 -14.60
C GLY A 125 -3.63 -28.15 -15.42
N GLY A 126 -3.62 -27.77 -16.70
CA GLY A 126 -4.71 -28.06 -17.62
C GLY A 126 -4.92 -29.57 -17.82
N SER A 127 -6.16 -29.95 -18.15
CA SER A 127 -6.57 -31.37 -18.32
C SER A 127 -6.94 -31.69 -19.77
N THR A 128 -6.82 -32.96 -20.19
CA THR A 128 -7.34 -33.42 -21.48
C THR A 128 -7.98 -34.80 -21.40
N GLN A 129 -9.17 -34.93 -21.97
CA GLN A 129 -9.91 -36.20 -22.01
C GLN A 129 -9.35 -37.16 -23.07
N ASN A 130 -8.64 -36.65 -24.08
CA ASN A 130 -8.06 -37.44 -25.15
C ASN A 130 -6.82 -38.21 -24.67
N LEU A 131 -6.77 -39.51 -24.93
CA LEU A 131 -5.62 -40.34 -24.57
C LEU A 131 -4.40 -40.05 -25.44
N MET A 132 -4.60 -39.79 -26.75
CA MET A 132 -3.50 -39.52 -27.69
C MET A 132 -2.75 -38.23 -27.36
N ASP A 133 -3.45 -37.22 -26.84
CA ASP A 133 -2.88 -35.94 -26.44
C ASP A 133 -1.97 -36.04 -25.21
N ARG A 134 -2.03 -37.16 -24.48
CA ARG A 134 -1.22 -37.44 -23.28
C ARG A 134 0.06 -38.20 -23.61
N ARG A 135 0.38 -38.42 -24.89
CA ARG A 135 1.65 -39.04 -25.29
C ARG A 135 2.79 -38.04 -25.08
N ILE A 136 3.93 -38.52 -24.58
CA ILE A 136 5.18 -37.73 -24.54
C ILE A 136 5.68 -37.54 -25.99
N PRO A 137 5.71 -36.31 -26.52
CA PRO A 137 6.05 -36.06 -27.92
C PRO A 137 7.57 -36.07 -28.17
N LEU A 138 7.96 -36.33 -29.42
CA LEU A 138 9.34 -36.17 -29.89
C LEU A 138 9.63 -34.70 -30.18
N LEU A 139 10.87 -34.26 -29.93
CA LEU A 139 11.29 -32.90 -30.24
C LEU A 139 11.17 -32.60 -31.75
N GLU A 140 11.54 -33.55 -32.59
CA GLU A 140 11.46 -33.41 -34.05
C GLU A 140 10.01 -33.15 -34.53
N GLU A 141 9.05 -33.83 -33.91
CA GLU A 141 7.62 -33.67 -34.22
C GLU A 141 7.14 -32.26 -33.87
N ILE A 142 7.49 -31.79 -32.67
CA ILE A 142 7.14 -30.43 -32.21
C ILE A 142 7.75 -29.36 -33.11
N LEU A 143 9.04 -29.46 -33.43
CA LEU A 143 9.71 -28.44 -34.26
C LEU A 143 9.12 -28.36 -35.67
N LYS A 144 8.59 -29.46 -36.22
CA LYS A 144 7.90 -29.47 -37.52
C LYS A 144 6.51 -28.86 -37.43
N GLN A 145 5.71 -29.25 -36.43
CA GLN A 145 4.30 -28.85 -36.33
C GLN A 145 4.10 -27.42 -35.82
N THR A 146 5.03 -26.89 -35.02
CA THR A 146 4.93 -25.54 -34.45
C THR A 146 5.58 -24.46 -35.32
N TYR A 147 6.09 -24.81 -36.51
CA TYR A 147 6.67 -23.83 -37.43
C TYR A 147 5.58 -22.84 -37.91
N PRO A 148 5.80 -21.51 -37.89
CA PRO A 148 7.07 -20.79 -37.72
C PRO A 148 7.38 -20.25 -36.30
N ILE A 149 6.65 -20.65 -35.25
CA ILE A 149 6.75 -20.04 -33.91
C ILE A 149 8.10 -20.34 -33.24
N PRO A 150 8.85 -19.34 -32.76
CA PRO A 150 10.10 -19.54 -32.03
C PRO A 150 9.99 -20.50 -30.84
N VAL A 151 11.07 -21.23 -30.55
CA VAL A 151 11.08 -22.24 -29.47
C VAL A 151 12.29 -22.03 -28.57
N ASN A 152 12.05 -21.99 -27.28
CA ASN A 152 13.03 -22.03 -26.22
C ASN A 152 13.16 -23.46 -25.69
N ILE A 153 14.35 -24.06 -25.81
CA ILE A 153 14.65 -25.42 -25.40
C ILE A 153 15.54 -25.38 -24.14
N ASP A 154 14.99 -25.82 -23.00
CA ASP A 154 15.77 -26.04 -21.78
C ASP A 154 16.25 -27.50 -21.69
N ILE A 155 17.57 -27.66 -21.58
CA ILE A 155 18.21 -28.98 -21.45
C ILE A 155 18.45 -29.28 -19.98
N LYS A 156 17.55 -30.04 -19.36
CA LYS A 156 17.56 -30.28 -17.89
C LYS A 156 18.76 -31.07 -17.38
N ILE A 157 19.33 -31.96 -18.19
CA ILE A 157 20.41 -32.88 -17.79
C ILE A 157 21.70 -32.58 -18.53
N ASN A 158 22.82 -32.54 -17.81
CA ASN A 158 24.16 -32.46 -18.40
C ASN A 158 24.56 -33.80 -19.06
N ASN A 159 24.04 -34.07 -20.25
CA ASN A 159 24.34 -35.26 -21.04
C ASN A 159 24.83 -34.85 -22.44
N ASP A 160 26.05 -35.26 -22.80
CA ASP A 160 26.68 -34.90 -24.07
C ASP A 160 25.88 -35.45 -25.28
N LYS A 161 25.33 -36.66 -25.17
CA LYS A 161 24.51 -37.26 -26.24
C LYS A 161 23.22 -36.49 -26.49
N LEU A 162 22.56 -36.02 -25.42
CA LEU A 162 21.34 -35.21 -25.53
C LEU A 162 21.63 -33.88 -26.23
N ILE A 163 22.75 -33.23 -25.90
CA ILE A 163 23.17 -31.97 -26.52
C ILE A 163 23.47 -32.17 -28.01
N GLU A 164 24.24 -33.21 -28.36
CA GLU A 164 24.58 -33.52 -29.75
C GLU A 164 23.34 -33.86 -30.58
N LYS A 165 22.45 -34.73 -30.06
CA LYS A 165 21.20 -35.10 -30.75
C LYS A 165 20.23 -33.93 -30.89
N THR A 166 20.10 -33.09 -29.87
CA THR A 166 19.27 -31.87 -29.95
C THR A 166 19.82 -30.90 -31.00
N ALA A 167 21.15 -30.72 -31.06
CA ALA A 167 21.79 -29.88 -32.07
C ALA A 167 21.60 -30.43 -33.49
N GLU A 168 21.67 -31.75 -33.66
CA GLU A 168 21.39 -32.45 -34.92
C GLU A 168 19.94 -32.19 -35.37
N ILE A 169 18.96 -32.38 -34.49
CA ILE A 169 17.53 -32.16 -34.79
C ILE A 169 17.24 -30.69 -35.17
N VAL A 170 17.84 -29.72 -34.47
CA VAL A 170 17.68 -28.29 -34.77
C VAL A 170 18.28 -27.93 -36.13
N SER A 171 19.43 -28.53 -36.48
CA SER A 171 20.09 -28.37 -37.78
C SER A 171 19.26 -28.99 -38.93
N ILE A 172 18.76 -30.22 -38.74
CA ILE A 172 17.92 -30.91 -39.72
C ILE A 172 16.63 -30.13 -39.98
N SER A 173 16.02 -29.56 -38.94
CA SER A 173 14.80 -28.76 -39.06
C SER A 173 15.04 -27.35 -39.62
N LYS A 174 16.30 -26.92 -39.85
CA LYS A 174 16.68 -25.58 -40.32
C LYS A 174 16.11 -24.45 -39.46
N ARG A 175 16.03 -24.68 -38.15
CA ARG A 175 15.40 -23.75 -37.19
C ARG A 175 16.41 -23.00 -36.31
N GLU A 176 17.70 -22.96 -36.67
CA GLU A 176 18.77 -22.39 -35.83
C GLU A 176 18.53 -20.93 -35.46
N ASN A 177 17.97 -20.13 -36.37
CA ASN A 177 17.67 -18.72 -36.13
C ASN A 177 16.39 -18.50 -35.29
N SER A 178 15.50 -19.50 -35.22
CA SER A 178 14.22 -19.46 -34.50
C SER A 178 14.25 -20.19 -33.15
N VAL A 179 15.34 -20.88 -32.83
CA VAL A 179 15.52 -21.60 -31.58
C VAL A 179 16.43 -20.79 -30.65
N ALA A 180 16.03 -20.75 -29.38
CA ALA A 180 16.89 -20.36 -28.27
C ALA A 180 17.07 -21.59 -27.38
N TRP A 181 18.27 -21.78 -26.84
CA TRP A 181 18.50 -22.85 -25.87
C TRP A 181 19.43 -22.39 -24.76
N GLY A 182 19.29 -23.02 -23.59
CA GLY A 182 20.13 -22.68 -22.46
C GLY A 182 19.87 -23.56 -21.26
N ASN A 183 20.55 -23.20 -20.18
CA ASN A 183 20.39 -23.81 -18.89
C ASN A 183 20.99 -22.89 -17.80
N PHE A 184 20.56 -23.06 -16.55
CA PHE A 184 21.13 -22.37 -15.40
C PHE A 184 22.63 -22.66 -15.19
N ASP A 185 23.15 -23.83 -15.58
CA ASP A 185 24.57 -24.22 -15.48
C ASP A 185 25.40 -23.80 -16.71
N GLU A 186 26.41 -22.95 -16.48
CA GLU A 186 27.39 -22.48 -17.47
C GLU A 186 28.17 -23.63 -18.14
N LYS A 187 28.31 -24.79 -17.50
CA LYS A 187 28.94 -25.96 -18.13
C LYS A 187 28.12 -26.47 -19.31
N ILE A 188 26.79 -26.54 -19.16
CA ILE A 188 25.86 -27.00 -20.22
C ILE A 188 25.83 -25.97 -21.34
N VAL A 189 25.67 -24.68 -21.02
CA VAL A 189 25.67 -23.59 -22.01
C VAL A 189 26.96 -23.56 -22.84
N ARG A 190 28.12 -23.82 -22.23
CA ARG A 190 29.39 -23.93 -22.98
C ARG A 190 29.44 -25.14 -23.90
N LYS A 191 28.85 -26.27 -23.53
CA LYS A 191 28.74 -27.47 -24.38
C LYS A 191 27.76 -27.21 -25.54
N LEU A 192 26.62 -26.57 -25.27
CA LEU A 192 25.64 -26.15 -26.29
C LEU A 192 26.26 -25.25 -27.35
N HIS A 193 26.98 -24.21 -26.93
CA HIS A 193 27.68 -23.32 -27.85
C HIS A 193 28.78 -24.02 -28.67
N LYS A 194 29.41 -25.07 -28.12
CA LYS A 194 30.37 -25.89 -28.88
C LYS A 194 29.67 -26.79 -29.90
N ALA A 195 28.50 -27.31 -29.57
CA ALA A 195 27.71 -28.18 -30.44
C ALA A 195 27.15 -27.42 -31.65
N ASN A 196 26.55 -26.25 -31.45
CA ASN A 196 26.12 -25.39 -32.56
C ASN A 196 26.26 -23.90 -32.19
N ARG A 197 27.10 -23.17 -32.94
CA ARG A 197 27.38 -21.74 -32.73
C ARG A 197 26.34 -20.81 -33.33
N ASN A 198 25.47 -21.32 -34.21
CA ASN A 198 24.49 -20.51 -34.94
C ASN A 198 23.18 -20.34 -34.16
N VAL A 199 22.93 -21.18 -33.16
CA VAL A 199 21.71 -21.15 -32.33
C VAL A 199 21.86 -20.08 -31.25
N ASN A 200 20.78 -19.36 -30.96
CA ASN A 200 20.77 -18.32 -29.94
C ASN A 200 20.90 -18.93 -28.53
N LEU A 201 21.66 -18.26 -27.66
CA LEU A 201 21.90 -18.72 -26.28
C LEU A 201 21.15 -17.90 -25.22
N ILE A 202 20.74 -18.59 -24.16
CA ILE A 202 20.20 -17.98 -22.94
C ILE A 202 21.28 -17.88 -21.86
N CYS A 203 21.26 -16.78 -21.10
CA CYS A 203 22.22 -16.50 -20.03
C CYS A 203 22.17 -17.55 -18.92
N SER A 204 23.34 -18.12 -18.57
CA SER A 204 23.49 -18.94 -17.37
C SER A 204 23.48 -18.09 -16.09
N THR A 205 23.21 -18.71 -14.93
CA THR A 205 23.21 -18.02 -13.62
C THR A 205 24.54 -17.30 -13.36
N ARG A 206 25.66 -17.92 -13.75
CA ARG A 206 26.99 -17.33 -13.58
C ARG A 206 27.22 -16.14 -14.51
N THR A 207 26.65 -16.14 -15.71
CA THR A 207 26.66 -14.98 -16.60
C THR A 207 25.83 -13.84 -16.01
N VAL A 208 24.64 -14.13 -15.48
CA VAL A 208 23.78 -13.12 -14.83
C VAL A 208 24.50 -12.44 -13.66
N LEU A 209 25.14 -13.22 -12.78
CA LEU A 209 25.92 -12.66 -11.67
C LEU A 209 27.10 -11.80 -12.13
N LYS A 210 27.78 -12.18 -13.22
CA LYS A 210 28.83 -11.35 -13.83
C LYS A 210 28.25 -10.03 -14.34
N ILE A 211 27.12 -10.06 -15.06
CA ILE A 211 26.47 -8.86 -15.60
C ILE A 211 26.16 -7.87 -14.46
N ILE A 212 25.55 -8.34 -13.38
CA ILE A 212 25.20 -7.51 -12.21
C ILE A 212 26.45 -6.95 -11.55
N PHE A 213 27.44 -7.81 -11.27
CA PHE A 213 28.68 -7.41 -10.61
C PHE A 213 29.40 -6.31 -11.40
N PHE A 214 29.55 -6.49 -12.72
CA PHE A 214 30.22 -5.50 -13.57
C PHE A 214 29.37 -4.27 -13.85
N PHE A 215 28.03 -4.36 -13.78
CA PHE A 215 27.15 -3.19 -13.88
C PHE A 215 27.37 -2.24 -12.71
N TYR A 216 27.30 -2.76 -11.48
CA TYR A 216 27.47 -1.93 -10.27
C TYR A 216 28.92 -1.45 -10.06
N ILE A 217 29.89 -2.12 -10.67
CA ILE A 217 31.29 -1.65 -10.74
C ILE A 217 31.49 -0.66 -11.90
N GLY A 218 30.55 -0.53 -12.85
CA GLY A 218 30.66 0.39 -13.99
C GLY A 218 31.52 -0.12 -15.16
N LEU A 219 31.92 -1.40 -15.14
CA LEU A 219 32.75 -2.04 -16.17
C LEU A 219 31.97 -2.86 -17.21
N LEU A 220 30.66 -3.03 -17.02
CA LEU A 220 29.80 -3.77 -17.96
C LEU A 220 29.91 -3.30 -19.43
N PRO A 221 30.03 -1.99 -19.74
CA PRO A 221 30.15 -1.52 -21.13
C PRO A 221 31.37 -2.06 -21.89
N PHE A 222 32.38 -2.55 -21.18
CA PHE A 222 33.63 -3.03 -21.79
C PHE A 222 33.68 -4.56 -21.93
N ILE A 223 32.67 -5.27 -21.42
CA ILE A 223 32.68 -6.74 -21.35
C ILE A 223 31.80 -7.31 -22.47
N PRO A 224 32.37 -8.09 -23.41
CA PRO A 224 31.59 -8.75 -24.45
C PRO A 224 30.74 -9.89 -23.85
N LEU A 225 29.46 -9.93 -24.23
CA LEU A 225 28.50 -10.96 -23.87
C LEU A 225 28.21 -11.82 -25.09
N LYS A 226 28.03 -13.12 -24.91
CA LYS A 226 27.80 -14.07 -26.02
C LYS A 226 26.34 -14.49 -26.15
N GLU A 227 25.59 -14.37 -25.07
CA GLU A 227 24.21 -14.82 -24.91
C GLU A 227 23.18 -13.77 -25.36
N ASN A 228 22.20 -14.17 -26.16
CA ASN A 228 21.23 -13.25 -26.78
C ASN A 228 20.02 -12.96 -25.88
N PHE A 229 19.69 -13.90 -24.99
CA PHE A 229 18.50 -13.86 -24.16
C PHE A 229 18.87 -13.89 -22.67
N LEU A 230 18.17 -13.08 -21.87
CA LEU A 230 18.34 -13.00 -20.42
C LEU A 230 17.01 -13.30 -19.74
N GLU A 231 16.93 -14.44 -19.04
CA GLU A 231 15.78 -14.83 -18.23
C GLU A 231 16.05 -14.49 -16.77
N LEU A 232 15.25 -13.61 -16.20
CA LEU A 232 15.40 -13.15 -14.82
C LEU A 232 14.30 -13.73 -13.94
N PRO A 233 14.64 -14.65 -13.01
CA PRO A 233 13.70 -15.11 -12.01
C PRO A 233 13.40 -13.99 -10.99
N MET A 234 12.11 -13.78 -10.68
CA MET A 234 11.72 -12.97 -9.51
C MET A 234 11.87 -13.81 -8.25
N LEU A 235 12.95 -13.58 -7.50
CA LEU A 235 13.36 -14.43 -6.37
C LEU A 235 12.32 -14.39 -5.23
N THR A 236 11.70 -13.23 -5.00
CA THR A 236 10.66 -13.09 -3.97
C THR A 236 9.40 -13.88 -4.35
N THR A 237 9.02 -13.90 -5.63
CA THR A 237 7.86 -14.66 -6.14
C THR A 237 8.12 -16.16 -6.09
N LEU A 238 9.30 -16.62 -6.53
CA LEU A 238 9.69 -18.02 -6.46
C LEU A 238 9.72 -18.54 -5.02
N TYR A 239 10.24 -17.74 -4.08
CA TYR A 239 10.28 -18.12 -2.67
C TYR A 239 8.88 -18.25 -2.06
N LYS A 240 7.94 -17.36 -2.41
CA LYS A 240 6.53 -17.46 -1.97
C LYS A 240 5.85 -18.72 -2.52
N ARG A 241 6.16 -19.11 -3.77
CA ARG A 241 5.54 -20.24 -4.45
C ARG A 241 6.07 -21.61 -3.99
N SER A 242 7.30 -21.68 -3.50
CA SER A 242 7.97 -22.93 -3.08
C SER A 242 7.37 -23.61 -1.83
N GLY A 243 6.27 -23.11 -1.26
CA GLY A 243 5.54 -23.81 -0.18
C GLY A 243 6.27 -23.88 1.18
N TYR A 244 7.47 -23.29 1.31
CA TYR A 244 8.21 -23.13 2.57
C TYR A 244 7.55 -22.09 3.52
N CYS A 245 6.22 -22.01 3.51
CA CYS A 245 5.39 -21.03 4.21
C CYS A 245 5.39 -21.20 5.75
N ASN A 246 5.95 -22.29 6.30
CA ASN A 246 5.81 -22.59 7.73
C ASN A 246 6.87 -21.96 8.65
N LYS A 247 7.89 -21.24 8.15
CA LYS A 247 8.83 -20.49 9.01
C LYS A 247 9.28 -19.18 8.38
N PHE A 248 8.39 -18.18 8.36
CA PHE A 248 8.72 -16.80 8.00
C PHE A 248 9.88 -16.26 8.87
N ARG A 249 11.09 -16.21 8.31
CA ARG A 249 12.13 -15.27 8.76
C ARG A 249 11.97 -13.99 7.92
N PRO A 250 11.39 -12.90 8.47
CA PRO A 250 11.20 -11.65 7.72
C PRO A 250 12.52 -11.06 7.18
N VAL A 251 13.66 -11.50 7.72
CA VAL A 251 15.00 -11.19 7.22
C VAL A 251 15.25 -11.77 5.83
N VAL A 252 14.82 -13.00 5.54
CA VAL A 252 15.05 -13.66 4.25
C VAL A 252 14.28 -12.95 3.14
N LEU A 253 13.00 -12.64 3.36
CA LEU A 253 12.20 -11.90 2.41
C LEU A 253 12.75 -10.49 2.12
N LYS A 254 13.35 -9.82 3.13
CA LYS A 254 14.03 -8.54 2.92
C LYS A 254 15.29 -8.69 2.08
N ILE A 255 16.08 -9.74 2.29
CA ILE A 255 17.27 -10.01 1.48
C ILE A 255 16.89 -10.32 0.04
N LEU A 256 15.85 -11.13 -0.17
CA LEU A 256 15.34 -11.45 -1.52
C LEU A 256 14.75 -10.22 -2.22
N ALA A 257 14.05 -9.34 -1.50
CA ALA A 257 13.54 -8.08 -2.05
C ALA A 257 14.69 -7.14 -2.48
N VAL A 258 15.79 -7.09 -1.72
CA VAL A 258 16.99 -6.33 -2.13
C VAL A 258 17.64 -6.97 -3.36
N ALA A 259 17.68 -8.30 -3.44
CA ALA A 259 18.20 -9.00 -4.61
C ALA A 259 17.35 -8.73 -5.87
N ASP A 260 16.01 -8.77 -5.75
CA ASP A 260 15.09 -8.42 -6.84
C ASP A 260 15.25 -6.95 -7.26
N TRP A 261 15.44 -6.03 -6.31
CA TRP A 261 15.72 -4.62 -6.61
C TRP A 261 17.04 -4.44 -7.37
N LEU A 262 18.10 -5.16 -6.98
CA LEU A 262 19.39 -5.12 -7.69
C LEU A 262 19.29 -5.69 -9.11
N LEU A 263 18.46 -6.73 -9.30
CA LEU A 263 18.23 -7.41 -10.57
C LEU A 263 17.38 -6.58 -11.55
N LEU A 264 16.34 -5.90 -11.04
CA LEU A 264 15.35 -5.18 -11.83
C LEU A 264 15.69 -3.70 -12.02
N ASN A 265 16.96 -3.40 -12.28
CA ASN A 265 17.39 -2.02 -12.53
C ASN A 265 17.08 -1.60 -13.99
N PRO A 266 16.30 -0.53 -14.22
CA PRO A 266 15.91 -0.10 -15.57
C PRO A 266 17.07 0.44 -16.40
N VAL A 267 18.10 1.02 -15.78
CA VAL A 267 19.32 1.47 -16.49
C VAL A 267 20.08 0.28 -17.04
N LEU A 268 20.18 -0.81 -16.27
CA LEU A 268 20.75 -2.08 -16.73
C LEU A 268 19.96 -2.63 -17.92
N PHE A 269 18.62 -2.58 -17.86
CA PHE A 269 17.75 -3.08 -18.93
C PHE A 269 17.91 -2.24 -20.21
N LYS A 270 17.96 -0.90 -20.09
CA LYS A 270 18.19 0.03 -21.22
C LYS A 270 19.55 -0.26 -21.86
N HIS A 271 20.60 -0.46 -21.05
CA HIS A 271 21.94 -0.81 -21.54
C HIS A 271 21.97 -2.14 -22.30
N LEU A 272 21.44 -3.22 -21.71
CA LEU A 272 21.43 -4.55 -22.33
C LEU A 272 20.57 -4.58 -23.61
N LYS A 273 19.42 -3.89 -23.62
CA LYS A 273 18.57 -3.76 -24.80
C LYS A 273 19.26 -2.99 -25.92
N LYS A 274 19.99 -1.90 -25.61
CA LYS A 274 20.82 -1.18 -26.60
C LYS A 274 21.91 -2.08 -27.20
N ARG A 275 22.45 -3.03 -26.42
CA ARG A 275 23.43 -4.03 -26.92
C ARG A 275 22.82 -5.12 -27.81
N GLY A 276 21.48 -5.19 -27.93
CA GLY A 276 20.76 -6.17 -28.73
C GLY A 276 20.31 -7.43 -27.99
N MET A 277 20.36 -7.43 -26.65
CA MET A 277 19.89 -8.53 -25.81
C MET A 277 18.38 -8.42 -25.54
N GLN A 278 17.66 -9.54 -25.60
CA GLN A 278 16.25 -9.60 -25.22
C GLN A 278 16.10 -10.14 -23.80
N ILE A 279 15.29 -9.46 -22.98
CA ILE A 279 15.14 -9.75 -21.55
C ILE A 279 13.73 -10.29 -21.30
N PHE A 280 13.64 -11.39 -20.57
CA PHE A 280 12.40 -12.03 -20.15
C PHE A 280 12.32 -12.09 -18.62
N LEU A 281 11.17 -11.75 -18.07
CA LEU A 281 10.88 -11.94 -16.66
C LEU A 281 10.26 -13.32 -16.48
N TRP A 282 10.94 -14.17 -15.73
CA TRP A 282 10.57 -15.57 -15.59
C TRP A 282 9.75 -15.81 -14.32
N VAL A 283 8.64 -16.56 -14.52
CA VAL A 283 7.55 -16.96 -13.61
C VAL A 283 6.68 -15.83 -13.04
N LEU A 284 6.20 -14.94 -13.91
CA LEU A 284 5.05 -14.07 -13.61
C LEU A 284 3.79 -14.72 -14.17
N ASN A 285 2.83 -15.07 -13.32
CA ASN A 285 1.59 -15.72 -13.73
C ASN A 285 0.35 -15.00 -13.22
N THR A 286 0.46 -14.24 -12.12
CA THR A 286 -0.69 -13.51 -11.55
C THR A 286 -0.61 -12.01 -11.89
N PRO A 287 -1.76 -11.31 -12.03
CA PRO A 287 -1.77 -9.87 -12.25
C PRO A 287 -0.99 -9.09 -11.19
N GLU A 288 -1.02 -9.54 -9.93
CA GLU A 288 -0.25 -8.92 -8.83
C GLU A 288 1.26 -9.05 -9.02
N GLU A 289 1.73 -10.19 -9.53
CA GLU A 289 3.14 -10.42 -9.84
C GLU A 289 3.60 -9.53 -10.99
N PHE A 290 2.79 -9.39 -12.05
CA PHE A 290 3.04 -8.47 -13.14
C PHE A 290 3.11 -7.02 -12.64
N GLU A 291 2.12 -6.60 -11.84
CA GLU A 291 2.06 -5.25 -11.30
C GLU A 291 3.24 -4.95 -10.36
N HIS A 292 3.68 -5.93 -9.56
CA HIS A 292 4.87 -5.83 -8.73
C HIS A 292 6.15 -5.68 -9.57
N ALA A 293 6.30 -6.48 -10.63
CA ALA A 293 7.43 -6.39 -11.54
C ALA A 293 7.48 -5.03 -12.26
N PHE A 294 6.32 -4.57 -12.77
CA PHE A 294 6.22 -3.28 -13.45
C PHE A 294 6.45 -2.12 -12.49
N ARG A 295 5.98 -2.17 -11.25
CA ARG A 295 6.25 -1.13 -10.25
C ARG A 295 7.74 -0.96 -9.99
N ASN A 296 8.48 -2.06 -9.84
CA ASN A 296 9.93 -2.01 -9.63
C ASN A 296 10.68 -1.47 -10.87
N LEU A 297 10.16 -1.70 -12.07
CA LEU A 297 10.74 -1.20 -13.33
C LEU A 297 10.36 0.27 -13.64
N VAL A 298 9.14 0.69 -13.30
CA VAL A 298 8.58 2.03 -13.60
C VAL A 298 8.97 3.06 -12.56
N MET A 299 9.32 2.64 -11.34
CA MET A 299 9.78 3.55 -10.27
C MET A 299 11.06 4.35 -10.58
N SER A 300 11.70 4.15 -11.74
CA SER A 300 12.80 4.99 -12.25
C SER A 300 12.40 5.93 -13.38
N LEU A 301 11.25 5.74 -14.04
CA LEU A 301 10.80 6.62 -15.12
C LEU A 301 10.19 7.92 -14.56
N ALA A 302 9.67 7.87 -13.33
CA ALA A 302 9.22 9.05 -12.62
C ALA A 302 10.38 10.01 -12.29
N GLU A 303 11.60 9.49 -12.11
CA GLU A 303 12.83 10.31 -12.01
C GLU A 303 13.24 10.90 -13.37
N GLU A 304 13.01 10.19 -14.50
CA GLU A 304 13.30 10.69 -15.87
C GLU A 304 12.34 11.84 -16.25
N LEU A 305 11.05 11.74 -15.90
CA LEU A 305 10.08 12.81 -16.15
C LEU A 305 10.30 14.04 -15.25
N LEU A 306 10.86 13.85 -14.05
CA LEU A 306 11.22 14.95 -13.14
C LEU A 306 12.53 15.60 -13.53
N ALA A 307 13.52 14.84 -14.02
CA ALA A 307 14.77 15.37 -14.54
C ALA A 307 14.58 16.15 -15.85
N ASP A 308 13.72 15.68 -16.75
CA ASP A 308 13.37 16.40 -18.00
C ASP A 308 12.53 17.67 -17.73
N LEU A 309 11.88 17.77 -16.56
CA LEU A 309 11.17 18.98 -16.11
C LEU A 309 12.07 19.95 -15.35
N GLU A 310 13.19 19.49 -14.78
CA GLU A 310 14.18 20.32 -14.07
C GLU A 310 15.29 20.86 -15.00
N GLU A 311 15.56 20.23 -16.15
CA GLU A 311 16.48 20.76 -17.18
C GLU A 311 15.85 21.81 -18.11
N GLY A 312 14.57 22.18 -17.90
CA GLY A 312 13.84 23.14 -18.74
C GLY A 312 13.89 24.61 -18.28
N ASP A 313 14.51 24.92 -17.14
CA ASP A 313 14.45 26.26 -16.52
C ASP A 313 15.76 27.08 -16.58
N ASP A 314 16.80 26.58 -17.25
CA ASP A 314 18.07 27.30 -17.42
C ASP A 314 18.38 27.49 -18.92
N ASP A 315 17.72 28.45 -19.58
CA ASP A 315 18.27 29.17 -20.75
C ASP A 315 17.36 30.37 -21.10
N ASP A 316 17.48 31.44 -20.31
CA ASP A 316 17.02 32.78 -20.68
C ASP A 316 18.13 33.42 -21.55
N TYR A 317 17.87 33.70 -22.84
CA TYR A 317 18.40 34.82 -23.66
C TYR A 317 18.05 34.63 -25.16
N ASN A 318 16.88 35.12 -25.58
CA ASN A 318 16.72 36.06 -26.71
C ASN A 318 15.22 36.24 -27.03
N VAL A 319 14.64 37.25 -26.39
CA VAL A 319 13.34 37.81 -26.73
C VAL A 319 13.51 38.69 -27.97
N ALA A 320 12.97 38.24 -29.11
CA ALA A 320 12.27 39.06 -30.12
C ALA A 320 12.08 38.23 -31.40
N GLU A 321 10.89 37.63 -31.60
CA GLU A 321 10.14 37.66 -32.87
C GLU A 321 8.97 36.67 -32.97
N GLU A 322 8.77 35.74 -32.02
CA GLU A 322 7.70 34.72 -32.14
C GLU A 322 6.55 34.86 -31.12
N ALA A 323 6.15 36.10 -30.80
CA ALA A 323 5.07 36.38 -29.84
C ALA A 323 3.65 36.43 -30.44
N ALA A 324 3.46 36.17 -31.74
CA ALA A 324 2.17 36.44 -32.40
C ALA A 324 1.30 35.20 -32.70
N GLU A 325 1.83 33.97 -32.68
CA GLU A 325 1.07 32.78 -33.10
C GLU A 325 0.69 31.81 -31.95
N GLY A 326 1.16 32.08 -30.73
CA GLY A 326 0.88 31.26 -29.54
C GLY A 326 -0.46 31.54 -28.84
N GLU A 327 -1.00 32.76 -28.95
CA GLU A 327 -2.18 33.19 -28.17
C GLU A 327 -3.50 32.59 -28.68
N GLU A 328 -3.63 32.26 -29.97
CA GLU A 328 -4.89 31.72 -30.52
C GLU A 328 -5.17 30.26 -30.13
N LYS A 329 -4.13 29.45 -29.90
CA LYS A 329 -4.29 28.02 -29.54
C LYS A 329 -4.61 27.82 -28.05
N GLU A 330 -4.09 28.66 -27.16
CA GLU A 330 -4.38 28.60 -25.72
C GLU A 330 -5.78 29.13 -25.37
N THR A 331 -6.29 30.07 -26.16
CA THR A 331 -7.63 30.65 -25.98
C THR A 331 -8.74 29.65 -26.39
N ARG A 332 -8.48 28.80 -27.40
CA ARG A 332 -9.42 27.78 -27.87
C ARG A 332 -9.59 26.61 -26.89
N THR A 333 -8.53 26.21 -26.19
CA THR A 333 -8.59 25.15 -25.17
C THR A 333 -9.22 25.63 -23.86
N ARG A 334 -9.04 26.90 -23.45
CA ARG A 334 -9.73 27.48 -22.28
C ARG A 334 -11.25 27.61 -22.47
N SER A 335 -11.72 27.85 -23.69
CA SER A 335 -13.15 28.04 -23.99
C SER A 335 -14.01 26.78 -23.76
N ILE A 336 -13.44 25.58 -23.96
CA ILE A 336 -14.17 24.30 -23.84
C ILE A 336 -14.45 23.94 -22.37
N TYR A 337 -13.66 24.43 -21.41
CA TYR A 337 -13.80 24.13 -19.97
C TYR A 337 -14.73 25.10 -19.21
N ASN A 338 -15.52 25.93 -19.90
CA ASN A 338 -16.32 26.97 -19.23
C ASN A 338 -17.75 26.54 -18.86
N ARG A 339 -18.25 25.41 -19.36
CA ARG A 339 -19.60 24.92 -19.00
C ARG A 339 -19.54 23.63 -18.20
N VAL A 340 -20.45 23.51 -17.23
CA VAL A 340 -20.55 22.34 -16.36
C VAL A 340 -20.88 21.09 -17.16
N THR A 341 -21.72 21.23 -18.19
CA THR A 341 -22.14 20.16 -19.11
C THR A 341 -21.01 19.58 -19.98
N ALA A 342 -19.88 20.28 -20.10
CA ALA A 342 -18.68 19.75 -20.76
C ALA A 342 -17.86 18.83 -19.83
N VAL A 343 -18.09 18.90 -18.52
CA VAL A 343 -17.34 18.17 -17.50
C VAL A 343 -18.19 17.04 -16.87
N ALA A 344 -19.49 17.28 -16.73
CA ALA A 344 -20.49 16.34 -16.22
C ALA A 344 -21.50 15.99 -17.33
N HIS A 345 -21.67 14.71 -17.61
CA HIS A 345 -22.46 14.19 -18.73
C HIS A 345 -23.57 13.23 -18.31
N LEU A 346 -23.56 12.68 -17.09
CA LEU A 346 -24.44 11.59 -16.66
C LEU A 346 -25.90 12.01 -16.68
N LEU A 347 -26.21 13.23 -16.22
CA LEU A 347 -27.58 13.75 -16.12
C LEU A 347 -28.26 13.83 -17.50
N HIS A 348 -27.48 14.07 -18.55
CA HIS A 348 -27.93 14.12 -19.95
C HIS A 348 -27.78 12.79 -20.69
N SER A 349 -27.27 11.74 -20.02
CA SER A 349 -27.11 10.43 -20.63
C SER A 349 -28.46 9.73 -20.77
N ASP A 350 -28.74 9.17 -21.95
CA ASP A 350 -29.91 8.35 -22.20
C ASP A 350 -29.99 7.16 -21.24
N HIS A 351 -28.84 6.64 -20.80
CA HIS A 351 -28.75 5.54 -19.83
C HIS A 351 -29.30 5.95 -18.46
N PHE A 352 -28.90 7.12 -17.95
CA PHE A 352 -29.37 7.66 -16.68
C PHE A 352 -30.88 7.90 -16.70
N GLN A 353 -31.38 8.57 -17.74
CA GLN A 353 -32.81 8.86 -17.87
C GLN A 353 -33.64 7.58 -18.00
N GLY A 354 -33.17 6.60 -18.80
CA GLY A 354 -33.84 5.32 -18.98
C GLY A 354 -33.94 4.52 -17.67
N ILE A 355 -32.89 4.48 -16.86
CA ILE A 355 -32.92 3.79 -15.56
C ILE A 355 -33.82 4.55 -14.57
N MET A 356 -33.71 5.87 -14.48
CA MET A 356 -34.52 6.67 -13.55
C MET A 356 -36.01 6.58 -13.87
N GLN A 357 -36.38 6.51 -15.15
CA GLN A 357 -37.77 6.28 -15.57
C GLN A 357 -38.25 4.88 -15.17
N ARG A 358 -37.45 3.83 -15.42
CA ARG A 358 -37.79 2.46 -14.97
C ARG A 358 -37.94 2.37 -13.45
N ILE A 359 -37.11 3.09 -12.69
CA ILE A 359 -37.24 3.16 -11.23
C ILE A 359 -38.58 3.82 -10.85
N ALA A 360 -38.92 4.95 -11.47
CA ALA A 360 -40.20 5.62 -11.22
C ALA A 360 -41.40 4.71 -11.52
N ASP A 361 -41.41 4.05 -12.69
CA ASP A 361 -42.47 3.13 -13.10
C ASP A 361 -42.62 1.95 -12.12
N ARG A 362 -41.51 1.47 -11.54
CA ARG A 362 -41.49 0.36 -10.57
C ARG A 362 -41.76 0.78 -9.14
N MET A 363 -41.57 2.04 -8.79
CA MET A 363 -41.98 2.61 -7.50
C MET A 363 -43.51 2.78 -7.44
N GLU A 364 -44.16 3.12 -8.57
CA GLU A 364 -45.62 3.23 -8.65
C GLU A 364 -46.32 1.85 -8.61
N ASN A 365 -45.73 0.83 -9.24
CA ASN A 365 -46.26 -0.53 -9.26
C ASN A 365 -45.78 -1.34 -8.04
N SER A 366 -46.57 -1.35 -6.97
CA SER A 366 -46.24 -2.01 -5.68
C SER A 366 -46.33 -3.54 -5.67
N HIS A 367 -46.75 -4.19 -6.76
CA HIS A 367 -46.88 -5.65 -6.82
C HIS A 367 -45.50 -6.32 -6.77
N LEU A 368 -45.16 -6.86 -5.58
CA LEU A 368 -44.06 -7.80 -5.38
C LEU A 368 -44.34 -9.04 -6.24
N THR A 369 -43.66 -9.17 -7.37
CA THR A 369 -43.70 -10.41 -8.14
C THR A 369 -42.93 -11.47 -7.35
N ASN A 370 -43.58 -12.60 -7.06
CA ASN A 370 -42.88 -13.75 -6.46
C ASN A 370 -41.74 -14.17 -7.39
N ILE A 371 -40.51 -14.05 -6.91
CA ILE A 371 -39.32 -14.46 -7.67
C ILE A 371 -39.37 -15.98 -7.83
N SER A 372 -39.63 -16.44 -9.05
CA SER A 372 -39.56 -17.86 -9.42
C SER A 372 -38.42 -18.04 -10.43
N GLY A 373 -37.29 -18.58 -9.96
CA GLY A 373 -36.08 -18.81 -10.76
C GLY A 373 -34.81 -18.28 -10.08
N PRO A 374 -33.65 -18.37 -10.76
CA PRO A 374 -32.41 -17.75 -10.29
C PRO A 374 -32.61 -16.23 -10.10
N VAL A 375 -32.28 -15.72 -8.91
CA VAL A 375 -32.52 -14.31 -8.54
C VAL A 375 -31.75 -13.34 -9.47
N GLU A 376 -30.58 -13.76 -9.96
CA GLU A 376 -29.73 -12.96 -10.86
C GLU A 376 -30.34 -12.71 -12.25
N SER A 377 -31.28 -13.56 -12.70
CA SER A 377 -31.98 -13.35 -13.97
C SER A 377 -33.29 -12.59 -13.81
N HIS A 378 -33.69 -12.22 -12.58
CA HIS A 378 -34.92 -11.49 -12.35
C HIS A 378 -34.75 -10.03 -12.81
N PRO A 379 -35.68 -9.48 -13.62
CA PRO A 379 -35.56 -8.13 -14.15
C PRO A 379 -35.52 -7.05 -13.06
N GLU A 380 -36.15 -7.30 -11.90
CA GLU A 380 -36.05 -6.37 -10.76
C GLU A 380 -34.66 -6.36 -10.14
N TYR A 381 -34.03 -7.52 -9.99
CA TYR A 381 -32.68 -7.63 -9.44
C TYR A 381 -31.67 -6.93 -10.35
N LEU A 382 -31.79 -7.13 -11.68
CA LEU A 382 -30.99 -6.43 -12.67
C LEU A 382 -31.14 -4.91 -12.57
N LEU A 383 -32.38 -4.41 -12.48
CA LEU A 383 -32.64 -2.97 -12.31
C LEU A 383 -32.00 -2.41 -11.03
N ILE A 384 -31.98 -3.18 -9.95
CA ILE A 384 -31.34 -2.78 -8.69
C ILE A 384 -29.82 -2.75 -8.81
N VAL A 385 -29.22 -3.73 -9.49
CA VAL A 385 -27.78 -3.75 -9.76
C VAL A 385 -27.40 -2.55 -10.63
N ASP A 386 -28.18 -2.28 -11.69
CA ASP A 386 -28.00 -1.11 -12.56
C ASP A 386 -28.16 0.19 -11.77
N ALA A 387 -29.17 0.29 -10.91
CA ALA A 387 -29.40 1.45 -10.04
C ALA A 387 -28.26 1.68 -9.04
N ASN A 388 -27.68 0.61 -8.48
CA ASN A 388 -26.52 0.69 -7.61
C ASN A 388 -25.25 1.12 -8.37
N GLY A 389 -25.07 0.63 -9.60
CA GLY A 389 -24.00 1.09 -10.50
C GLY A 389 -24.13 2.58 -10.78
N LEU A 390 -25.34 3.02 -11.14
CA LEU A 390 -25.66 4.43 -11.37
C LEU A 390 -25.42 5.30 -10.12
N ALA A 391 -25.75 4.80 -8.92
CA ALA A 391 -25.49 5.53 -7.67
C ALA A 391 -23.98 5.77 -7.43
N ALA A 392 -23.11 4.83 -7.81
CA ALA A 392 -21.67 5.00 -7.73
C ALA A 392 -21.13 5.98 -8.79
N GLU A 393 -21.69 5.96 -10.00
CA GLU A 393 -21.39 6.93 -11.05
C GLU A 393 -21.79 8.36 -10.64
N ILE A 394 -22.97 8.51 -10.03
CA ILE A 394 -23.43 9.79 -9.47
C ILE A 394 -22.45 10.34 -8.43
N ASP A 395 -21.91 9.50 -7.54
CA ASP A 395 -20.94 9.94 -6.53
C ASP A 395 -19.63 10.45 -7.16
N ASN A 396 -19.15 9.78 -8.20
CA ASN A 396 -17.97 10.22 -8.95
C ASN A 396 -18.23 11.56 -9.63
N GLU A 397 -19.41 11.73 -10.23
CA GLU A 397 -19.76 12.96 -10.92
C GLU A 397 -20.00 14.13 -9.95
N ILE A 398 -20.65 13.90 -8.79
CA ILE A 398 -20.76 14.91 -7.73
C ILE A 398 -19.35 15.37 -7.28
N ALA A 399 -18.36 14.47 -7.20
CA ALA A 399 -16.99 14.85 -6.86
C ALA A 399 -16.33 15.72 -7.95
N VAL A 400 -16.61 15.42 -9.23
CA VAL A 400 -16.14 16.21 -10.37
C VAL A 400 -16.80 17.59 -10.41
N VAL A 401 -18.13 17.66 -10.23
CA VAL A 401 -18.88 18.93 -10.16
C VAL A 401 -18.45 19.75 -8.97
N HIS A 402 -18.26 19.14 -7.80
CA HIS A 402 -17.72 19.82 -6.62
C HIS A 402 -16.34 20.42 -6.89
N LYS A 403 -15.44 19.68 -7.57
CA LYS A 403 -14.13 20.19 -7.96
C LYS A 403 -14.28 21.41 -8.90
N PHE A 404 -15.16 21.33 -9.89
CA PHE A 404 -15.45 22.42 -10.82
C PHE A 404 -15.98 23.68 -10.10
N VAL A 405 -16.99 23.52 -9.25
CA VAL A 405 -17.58 24.60 -8.44
C VAL A 405 -16.52 25.22 -7.53
N ARG A 406 -15.71 24.39 -6.88
CA ARG A 406 -14.61 24.85 -6.02
C ARG A 406 -13.58 25.68 -6.79
N ASP A 407 -13.09 25.17 -7.93
CA ASP A 407 -12.04 25.84 -8.68
C ASP A 407 -12.50 27.22 -9.22
N LYS A 408 -13.79 27.35 -9.57
CA LYS A 408 -14.39 28.62 -9.99
C LYS A 408 -14.71 29.55 -8.82
N TYR A 409 -15.25 29.02 -7.71
CA TYR A 409 -15.64 29.81 -6.55
C TYR A 409 -14.45 30.21 -5.64
N ALA A 410 -13.29 29.56 -5.79
CA ALA A 410 -12.06 29.92 -5.08
C ALA A 410 -11.61 31.36 -5.35
N LYS A 411 -11.95 31.94 -6.51
CA LYS A 411 -11.73 33.36 -6.82
C LYS A 411 -12.49 34.28 -5.84
N ARG A 412 -13.68 33.86 -5.40
CA ARG A 412 -14.54 34.62 -4.48
C ARG A 412 -14.27 34.34 -3.02
N PHE A 413 -14.18 33.07 -2.64
CA PHE A 413 -14.02 32.67 -1.25
C PHE A 413 -13.07 31.46 -1.12
N PRO A 414 -11.74 31.68 -1.21
CA PRO A 414 -10.76 30.60 -1.24
C PRO A 414 -10.71 29.79 0.07
N GLU A 415 -11.03 30.42 1.21
CA GLU A 415 -10.97 29.77 2.52
C GLU A 415 -12.09 28.74 2.73
N LEU A 416 -13.20 28.84 1.97
CA LEU A 416 -14.37 27.98 2.15
C LEU A 416 -14.06 26.49 1.98
N GLU A 417 -13.13 26.12 1.11
CA GLU A 417 -12.70 24.72 0.91
C GLU A 417 -12.14 24.13 2.22
N SER A 418 -11.38 24.92 2.97
CA SER A 418 -10.76 24.47 4.21
C SER A 418 -11.77 24.33 5.35
N LEU A 419 -12.86 25.11 5.29
CA LEU A 419 -13.91 25.17 6.30
C LEU A 419 -14.95 24.07 6.11
N VAL A 420 -15.38 23.83 4.87
CA VAL A 420 -16.43 22.86 4.52
C VAL A 420 -15.85 21.80 3.58
N GLN A 421 -15.59 20.62 4.12
CA GLN A 421 -14.96 19.52 3.37
C GLN A 421 -15.94 18.60 2.66
N MET A 422 -17.18 18.55 3.11
CA MET A 422 -18.20 17.66 2.55
C MET A 422 -18.72 18.26 1.23
N PRO A 423 -18.67 17.53 0.10
CA PRO A 423 -19.01 18.08 -1.21
C PRO A 423 -20.41 18.69 -1.30
N MET A 424 -21.42 17.99 -0.76
CA MET A 424 -22.80 18.46 -0.78
C MET A 424 -23.04 19.67 0.13
N GLU A 425 -22.39 19.71 1.30
CA GLU A 425 -22.47 20.86 2.21
C GLU A 425 -21.78 22.09 1.60
N TYR A 426 -20.64 21.88 0.91
CA TYR A 426 -19.91 22.94 0.21
C TYR A 426 -20.76 23.54 -0.90
N VAL A 427 -21.30 22.70 -1.79
CA VAL A 427 -22.14 23.14 -2.90
C VAL A 427 -23.40 23.88 -2.41
N ALA A 428 -24.08 23.35 -1.39
CA ALA A 428 -25.25 24.01 -0.80
C ALA A 428 -24.90 25.36 -0.17
N CYS A 429 -23.73 25.45 0.51
CA CYS A 429 -23.23 26.70 1.08
C CYS A 429 -22.90 27.73 -0.01
N VAL A 430 -22.24 27.32 -1.10
CA VAL A 430 -21.93 28.19 -2.25
C VAL A 430 -23.20 28.73 -2.89
N LYS A 431 -24.21 27.88 -3.08
CA LYS A 431 -25.53 28.27 -3.62
C LYS A 431 -26.21 29.35 -2.79
N GLU A 432 -26.16 29.23 -1.47
CA GLU A 432 -26.77 30.20 -0.55
C GLU A 432 -25.97 31.50 -0.46
N LEU A 433 -24.63 31.43 -0.40
CA LEU A 433 -23.77 32.61 -0.27
C LEU A 433 -23.73 33.45 -1.56
N GLY A 434 -23.41 32.85 -2.71
CA GLY A 434 -23.19 33.59 -3.96
C GLY A 434 -22.15 34.72 -3.80
N ASN A 435 -22.40 35.89 -4.40
CA ASN A 435 -21.48 37.03 -4.28
C ASN A 435 -21.57 37.75 -2.91
N ASP A 436 -22.74 37.79 -2.25
CA ASP A 436 -22.95 38.54 -1.00
C ASP A 436 -22.66 37.69 0.26
N ILE A 437 -21.39 37.38 0.48
CA ILE A 437 -20.95 36.44 1.53
C ILE A 437 -21.29 36.97 2.95
N LEU A 438 -20.97 38.23 3.25
CA LEU A 438 -21.01 38.75 4.62
C LEU A 438 -22.44 38.89 5.16
N ASP A 439 -23.35 39.43 4.34
CA ASP A 439 -24.72 39.70 4.76
C ASP A 439 -25.53 38.41 4.88
N LYS A 440 -25.33 37.48 3.94
CA LYS A 440 -25.97 36.17 3.98
C LYS A 440 -25.38 35.26 5.06
N ALA A 441 -24.09 35.32 5.35
CA ALA A 441 -23.51 34.54 6.45
C ALA A 441 -24.04 34.95 7.83
N LYS A 442 -24.49 36.20 8.00
CA LYS A 442 -25.02 36.72 9.28
C LYS A 442 -26.52 36.46 9.47
N HIS A 443 -27.30 36.53 8.40
CA HIS A 443 -28.77 36.57 8.49
C HIS A 443 -29.47 35.36 7.87
N ASN A 444 -28.75 34.42 7.24
CA ASN A 444 -29.40 33.30 6.56
C ASN A 444 -29.69 32.13 7.50
N GLU A 445 -30.99 31.91 7.79
CA GLU A 445 -31.48 30.75 8.53
C GLU A 445 -31.26 29.43 7.76
N GLN A 446 -31.28 29.45 6.42
CA GLN A 446 -31.04 28.25 5.60
C GLN A 446 -29.63 27.71 5.78
N LEU A 447 -28.64 28.59 5.99
CA LEU A 447 -27.26 28.18 6.23
C LEU A 447 -27.11 27.41 7.55
N GLN A 448 -27.94 27.73 8.55
CA GLN A 448 -27.99 27.03 9.84
C GLN A 448 -28.65 25.64 9.75
N ASN A 449 -29.51 25.42 8.75
CA ASN A 449 -30.09 24.11 8.46
C ASN A 449 -29.06 23.19 7.79
N ILE A 450 -28.14 23.75 7.01
CA ILE A 450 -27.13 23.01 6.26
C ILE A 450 -25.90 22.71 7.14
N LEU A 451 -25.40 23.71 7.86
CA LEU A 451 -24.13 23.65 8.60
C LEU A 451 -24.35 23.75 10.11
N LEU A 452 -23.40 23.22 10.89
CA LEU A 452 -23.44 23.38 12.34
C LEU A 452 -23.28 24.87 12.72
N PRO A 453 -23.92 25.34 13.81
CA PRO A 453 -23.78 26.73 14.24
C PRO A 453 -22.33 27.16 14.46
N SER A 454 -21.46 26.25 14.93
CA SER A 454 -20.03 26.52 15.10
C SER A 454 -19.32 26.78 13.77
N THR A 455 -19.66 26.05 12.70
CA THR A 455 -19.08 26.27 11.38
C THR A 455 -19.61 27.56 10.74
N VAL A 456 -20.88 27.91 10.99
CA VAL A 456 -21.46 29.18 10.52
C VAL A 456 -20.75 30.40 11.13
N ILE A 457 -20.42 30.35 12.42
CA ILE A 457 -19.64 31.42 13.08
C ILE A 457 -18.24 31.53 12.47
N VAL A 458 -17.56 30.41 12.23
CA VAL A 458 -16.23 30.45 11.61
C VAL A 458 -16.32 31.03 10.19
N ILE A 459 -17.32 30.62 9.41
CA ILE A 459 -17.57 31.16 8.07
C ILE A 459 -17.82 32.66 8.11
N SER A 460 -18.67 33.17 9.01
CA SER A 460 -18.98 34.61 9.10
C SER A 460 -17.78 35.46 9.54
N VAL A 461 -16.94 34.93 10.44
CA VAL A 461 -15.67 35.57 10.82
C VAL A 461 -14.70 35.59 9.63
N THR A 462 -14.52 34.45 8.95
CA THR A 462 -13.64 34.39 7.77
C THR A 462 -14.15 35.25 6.63
N ALA A 463 -15.47 35.28 6.39
CA ALA A 463 -16.16 36.11 5.40
C ALA A 463 -15.92 37.61 5.65
N SER A 464 -15.73 38.02 6.90
CA SER A 464 -15.41 39.42 7.24
C SER A 464 -13.97 39.80 6.88
N THR A 465 -13.08 38.83 6.68
CA THR A 465 -11.65 39.03 6.42
C THR A 465 -11.18 38.41 5.11
N THR A 466 -12.08 37.95 4.23
CA THR A 466 -11.72 37.30 2.96
C THR A 466 -11.01 38.25 2.03
N GLN A 467 -9.98 37.74 1.34
CA GLN A 467 -9.24 38.49 0.32
C GLN A 467 -9.77 38.25 -1.11
N GLY A 468 -10.87 37.51 -1.28
CA GLY A 468 -11.40 37.14 -2.60
C GLY A 468 -12.15 38.27 -3.30
N GLU A 469 -12.23 38.19 -4.62
CA GLU A 469 -12.84 39.18 -5.51
C GLU A 469 -14.28 38.79 -5.89
N CYS A 470 -15.13 39.76 -6.22
CA CYS A 470 -16.49 39.48 -6.70
C CYS A 470 -16.44 38.78 -8.07
N LEU A 471 -17.26 37.74 -8.25
CA LEU A 471 -17.43 37.08 -9.55
C LEU A 471 -18.29 37.95 -10.46
N THR A 472 -18.04 37.88 -11.76
CA THR A 472 -18.96 38.46 -12.74
C THR A 472 -20.28 37.69 -12.74
N ASP A 473 -21.37 38.32 -13.20
CA ASP A 473 -22.69 37.66 -13.24
C ASP A 473 -22.69 36.40 -14.11
N GLU A 474 -21.88 36.38 -15.18
CA GLU A 474 -21.68 35.19 -16.03
C GLU A 474 -20.92 34.08 -15.29
N GLU A 475 -19.83 34.40 -14.58
CA GLU A 475 -19.08 33.44 -13.77
C GLU A 475 -19.94 32.88 -12.63
N LEU A 476 -20.74 33.73 -11.98
CA LEU A 476 -21.66 33.34 -10.92
C LEU A 476 -22.76 32.41 -11.46
N ALA A 477 -23.33 32.71 -12.62
CA ALA A 477 -24.35 31.86 -13.25
C ALA A 477 -23.81 30.45 -13.54
N ILE A 478 -22.57 30.33 -14.00
CA ILE A 478 -21.91 29.04 -14.25
C ILE A 478 -21.72 28.25 -12.94
N VAL A 479 -21.32 28.95 -11.86
CA VAL A 479 -21.18 28.33 -10.52
C VAL A 479 -22.53 27.85 -10.00
N MET A 480 -23.59 28.65 -10.17
CA MET A 480 -24.95 28.31 -9.75
C MET A 480 -25.51 27.12 -10.53
N GLU A 481 -25.29 27.07 -11.84
CA GLU A 481 -25.63 25.92 -12.70
C GLU A 481 -24.96 24.63 -12.19
N GLY A 482 -23.67 24.71 -11.84
CA GLY A 482 -22.95 23.59 -11.24
C GLY A 482 -23.52 23.16 -9.89
N CYS A 483 -23.94 24.12 -9.07
CA CYS A 483 -24.58 23.82 -7.78
C CYS A 483 -25.93 23.14 -7.93
N GLU A 484 -26.76 23.60 -8.87
CA GLU A 484 -28.07 23.00 -9.17
C GLU A 484 -27.92 21.58 -9.72
N MET A 485 -26.98 21.36 -10.63
CA MET A 485 -26.70 20.04 -11.18
C MET A 485 -26.30 19.04 -10.08
N ALA A 486 -25.42 19.43 -9.16
CA ALA A 486 -25.03 18.57 -8.04
C ALA A 486 -26.20 18.25 -7.08
N ILE A 487 -27.10 19.20 -6.84
CA ILE A 487 -28.31 18.98 -6.04
C ILE A 487 -29.24 17.98 -6.75
N GLN A 488 -29.47 18.16 -8.06
CA GLN A 488 -30.30 17.24 -8.85
C GLN A 488 -29.74 15.82 -8.86
N LEU A 489 -28.42 15.66 -9.01
CA LEU A 489 -27.73 14.37 -8.91
C LEU A 489 -27.93 13.72 -7.52
N ASN A 490 -27.82 14.51 -6.45
CA ASN A 490 -28.05 14.01 -5.09
C ASN A 490 -29.52 13.60 -4.85
N ASP A 491 -30.49 14.35 -5.39
CA ASP A 491 -31.90 13.99 -5.31
C ASP A 491 -32.21 12.71 -6.08
N ALA A 492 -31.61 12.53 -7.25
CA ALA A 492 -31.69 11.28 -8.01
C ALA A 492 -31.10 10.10 -7.22
N LYS A 493 -29.95 10.30 -6.56
CA LYS A 493 -29.34 9.31 -5.68
C LYS A 493 -30.25 8.92 -4.51
N LEU A 494 -30.91 9.90 -3.88
CA LEU A 494 -31.86 9.64 -2.79
C LEU A 494 -33.06 8.82 -3.26
N LYS A 495 -33.58 9.08 -4.47
CA LYS A 495 -34.65 8.27 -5.08
C LYS A 495 -34.19 6.83 -5.32
N ILE A 496 -32.97 6.63 -5.80
CA ILE A 496 -32.38 5.28 -5.96
C ILE A 496 -32.33 4.57 -4.61
N TYR A 497 -31.88 5.22 -3.54
CA TYR A 497 -31.83 4.60 -2.21
C TYR A 497 -33.22 4.27 -1.65
N GLN A 498 -34.22 5.11 -1.85
CA GLN A 498 -35.60 4.80 -1.47
C GLN A 498 -36.14 3.58 -2.23
N PHE A 499 -35.84 3.48 -3.52
CA PHE A 499 -36.21 2.31 -4.33
C PHE A 499 -35.52 1.03 -3.81
N VAL A 500 -34.20 1.07 -3.61
CA VAL A 500 -33.42 -0.06 -3.10
C VAL A 500 -33.87 -0.47 -1.70
N GLU A 501 -34.20 0.49 -0.83
CA GLU A 501 -34.72 0.26 0.52
C GLU A 501 -36.04 -0.54 0.47
N SER A 502 -36.96 -0.17 -0.42
CA SER A 502 -38.25 -0.87 -0.58
C SER A 502 -38.11 -2.34 -1.00
N ARG A 503 -37.02 -2.67 -1.72
CA ARG A 503 -36.73 -4.03 -2.21
C ARG A 503 -35.67 -4.77 -1.39
N MET A 504 -35.14 -4.14 -0.33
CA MET A 504 -34.02 -4.66 0.45
C MET A 504 -34.32 -6.00 1.12
N HIS A 505 -35.56 -6.23 1.57
CA HIS A 505 -35.95 -7.50 2.19
C HIS A 505 -35.87 -8.68 1.21
N CYS A 506 -36.07 -8.42 -0.09
CA CYS A 506 -35.98 -9.43 -1.13
C CYS A 506 -34.53 -9.75 -1.53
N ILE A 507 -33.68 -8.72 -1.56
CA ILE A 507 -32.29 -8.82 -2.01
C ILE A 507 -31.36 -9.33 -0.90
N ALA A 508 -31.49 -8.74 0.29
CA ALA A 508 -30.60 -9.00 1.43
C ALA A 508 -31.44 -9.20 2.71
N PRO A 509 -32.21 -10.30 2.80
CA PRO A 509 -33.06 -10.58 3.95
C PRO A 509 -32.24 -10.71 5.24
N ASN A 510 -31.06 -11.34 5.22
CA ASN A 510 -30.28 -11.53 6.44
C ASN A 510 -29.61 -10.22 6.90
N LEU A 511 -29.09 -9.41 5.97
CA LEU A 511 -28.47 -8.12 6.29
C LEU A 511 -29.49 -7.10 6.80
N SER A 512 -30.67 -7.03 6.17
CA SER A 512 -31.74 -6.10 6.55
C SER A 512 -32.30 -6.37 7.95
N VAL A 513 -32.40 -7.63 8.35
CA VAL A 513 -32.81 -8.01 9.72
C VAL A 513 -31.83 -7.54 10.79
N ILE A 514 -30.53 -7.50 10.49
CA ILE A 514 -29.50 -7.09 11.46
C ILE A 514 -29.41 -5.56 11.58
N LEU A 515 -29.39 -4.85 10.45
CA LEU A 515 -29.09 -3.42 10.40
C LEU A 515 -30.30 -2.51 10.19
N GLY A 516 -31.40 -3.05 9.69
CA GLY A 516 -32.51 -2.30 9.11
C GLY A 516 -32.32 -2.05 7.61
N PRO A 517 -33.42 -1.90 6.84
CA PRO A 517 -33.38 -1.77 5.39
C PRO A 517 -32.68 -0.48 4.93
N GLU A 518 -32.90 0.64 5.61
CA GLU A 518 -32.29 1.95 5.31
C GLU A 518 -30.74 1.89 5.36
N ILE A 519 -30.19 1.34 6.45
CA ILE A 519 -28.75 1.26 6.67
C ILE A 519 -28.14 0.19 5.75
N ALA A 520 -28.85 -0.91 5.51
CA ALA A 520 -28.43 -1.93 4.55
C ALA A 520 -28.35 -1.38 3.12
N ALA A 521 -29.31 -0.56 2.69
CA ALA A 521 -29.30 0.12 1.39
C ALA A 521 -28.09 1.06 1.27
N LYS A 522 -27.83 1.88 2.28
CA LYS A 522 -26.66 2.79 2.31
C LYS A 522 -25.33 2.03 2.26
N LEU A 523 -25.21 0.91 2.99
CA LEU A 523 -24.01 0.06 2.95
C LEU A 523 -23.83 -0.65 1.60
N MET A 524 -24.91 -1.14 1.01
CA MET A 524 -24.89 -1.80 -0.29
C MET A 524 -24.54 -0.80 -1.41
N GLY A 525 -25.15 0.38 -1.39
CA GLY A 525 -24.89 1.45 -2.35
C GLY A 525 -23.43 1.92 -2.30
N THR A 526 -22.90 2.17 -1.09
CA THR A 526 -21.48 2.57 -0.94
C THR A 526 -20.48 1.47 -1.25
N ALA A 527 -20.87 0.20 -1.13
CA ALA A 527 -20.04 -0.93 -1.52
C ALA A 527 -20.10 -1.25 -3.03
N GLY A 528 -21.08 -0.71 -3.77
CA GLY A 528 -21.31 -1.03 -5.18
C GLY A 528 -22.02 -2.37 -5.40
N GLY A 529 -22.92 -2.75 -4.50
CA GLY A 529 -23.74 -3.97 -4.59
C GLY A 529 -23.39 -5.05 -3.56
N ILE A 530 -24.25 -6.07 -3.47
CA ILE A 530 -24.14 -7.12 -2.43
C ILE A 530 -22.95 -8.06 -2.63
N THR A 531 -22.61 -8.34 -3.89
CA THR A 531 -21.46 -9.19 -4.26
C THR A 531 -20.15 -8.52 -3.88
N GLN A 532 -20.02 -7.21 -4.11
CA GLN A 532 -18.85 -6.43 -3.68
C GLN A 532 -18.81 -6.32 -2.17
N LEU A 533 -19.94 -6.04 -1.51
CA LEU A 533 -20.02 -6.00 -0.04
C LEU A 533 -19.56 -7.33 0.60
N SER A 534 -19.86 -8.48 -0.01
CA SER A 534 -19.42 -9.79 0.48
C SER A 534 -17.90 -10.00 0.49
N LYS A 535 -17.21 -9.36 -0.47
CA LYS A 535 -15.74 -9.39 -0.63
C LYS A 535 -15.05 -8.46 0.36
N ILE A 536 -15.73 -7.40 0.82
CA ILE A 536 -15.16 -6.42 1.75
C ILE A 536 -14.95 -7.08 3.14
N PRO A 537 -13.76 -6.94 3.76
CA PRO A 537 -13.52 -7.48 5.10
C PRO A 537 -14.24 -6.66 6.18
N ALA A 538 -14.53 -7.29 7.32
CA ALA A 538 -15.28 -6.68 8.43
C ALA A 538 -14.68 -5.36 8.96
N CYS A 539 -13.36 -5.19 8.90
CA CYS A 539 -12.69 -3.97 9.32
C CYS A 539 -13.01 -2.77 8.40
N ASN A 540 -13.23 -3.02 7.12
CA ASN A 540 -13.55 -1.99 6.14
C ASN A 540 -15.06 -1.71 6.16
N VAL A 541 -15.90 -2.75 6.31
CA VAL A 541 -17.36 -2.59 6.48
C VAL A 541 -17.72 -1.71 7.69
N LEU A 542 -16.93 -1.77 8.78
CA LEU A 542 -17.09 -0.89 9.94
C LEU A 542 -16.98 0.61 9.59
N ILE A 543 -16.12 0.94 8.62
CA ILE A 543 -15.73 2.31 8.29
C ILE A 543 -16.53 2.83 7.09
N LEU A 544 -17.31 1.98 6.41
CA LEU A 544 -18.18 2.42 5.31
C LEU A 544 -19.15 3.50 5.79
N GLY A 545 -19.19 4.61 5.05
CA GLY A 545 -19.93 5.81 5.42
C GLY A 545 -19.25 6.72 6.43
N SER A 546 -17.98 6.48 6.80
CA SER A 546 -17.26 7.41 7.67
C SER A 546 -17.01 8.73 6.97
N GLN A 547 -17.56 9.81 7.52
CA GLN A 547 -17.30 11.16 7.02
C GLN A 547 -15.97 11.67 7.55
N LYS A 548 -15.16 12.26 6.67
CA LYS A 548 -14.01 13.07 7.09
C LYS A 548 -14.56 14.42 7.54
N ARG A 549 -14.74 14.59 8.84
CA ARG A 549 -15.00 15.91 9.42
C ARG A 549 -13.67 16.45 9.93
N THR A 550 -13.35 17.70 9.65
CA THR A 550 -12.29 18.42 10.35
C THR A 550 -12.83 19.00 11.64
N LEU A 551 -12.02 18.94 12.69
CA LEU A 551 -12.24 19.69 13.92
C LEU A 551 -11.95 21.17 13.63
N SER A 552 -12.97 21.90 13.17
CA SER A 552 -12.92 23.36 13.08
C SER A 552 -13.43 23.98 14.39
N GLY A 553 -12.60 24.83 15.01
CA GLY A 553 -12.92 25.56 16.25
C GLY A 553 -12.22 25.07 17.53
N PHE A 554 -12.53 25.72 18.66
CA PHE A 554 -11.96 25.45 20.00
C PHE A 554 -12.51 24.18 20.70
N SER A 555 -13.22 23.30 19.99
CA SER A 555 -13.86 22.13 20.60
C SER A 555 -12.85 21.00 20.85
N SER A 556 -12.83 20.48 22.07
CA SER A 556 -12.05 19.29 22.46
C SER A 556 -12.78 17.98 22.13
N THR A 557 -13.94 18.05 21.46
CA THR A 557 -14.75 16.89 21.12
C THR A 557 -14.03 16.05 20.06
N THR A 558 -13.31 15.04 20.52
CA THR A 558 -12.59 14.10 19.68
C THR A 558 -13.53 13.48 18.65
N ILE A 559 -13.26 13.71 17.36
CA ILE A 559 -13.92 12.95 16.29
C ILE A 559 -13.71 11.48 16.60
N LEU A 560 -14.80 10.73 16.71
CA LEU A 560 -14.74 9.31 17.02
C LEU A 560 -14.18 8.57 15.79
N PRO A 561 -12.94 8.05 15.84
CA PRO A 561 -12.34 7.41 14.69
C PRO A 561 -13.05 6.07 14.42
N HIS A 562 -13.15 5.71 13.13
CA HIS A 562 -13.78 4.46 12.68
C HIS A 562 -15.28 4.36 13.01
N THR A 563 -16.01 5.47 12.82
CA THR A 563 -17.48 5.52 12.90
C THR A 563 -18.05 5.63 11.49
N GLY A 564 -18.76 4.58 11.04
CA GLY A 564 -19.49 4.54 9.77
C GLY A 564 -20.99 4.33 9.98
N TYR A 565 -21.72 3.92 8.95
CA TYR A 565 -23.18 3.71 9.04
C TYR A 565 -23.58 2.72 10.14
N ILE A 566 -22.78 1.67 10.35
CA ILE A 566 -23.01 0.65 11.38
C ILE A 566 -22.96 1.23 12.81
N TYR A 567 -22.18 2.29 13.03
CA TYR A 567 -22.15 2.94 14.33
C TYR A 567 -23.49 3.60 14.65
N TYR A 568 -24.16 4.18 13.66
CA TYR A 568 -25.42 4.91 13.80
C TYR A 568 -26.66 4.01 13.78
N THR A 569 -26.49 2.70 13.65
CA THR A 569 -27.59 1.74 13.75
C THR A 569 -28.25 1.79 15.13
N PRO A 570 -29.60 1.74 15.22
CA PRO A 570 -30.32 1.71 16.50
C PRO A 570 -29.81 0.63 17.46
N LEU A 571 -29.41 -0.52 16.90
CA LEU A 571 -28.83 -1.64 17.64
C LEU A 571 -27.55 -1.26 18.41
N VAL A 572 -26.69 -0.40 17.85
CA VAL A 572 -25.45 0.06 18.50
C VAL A 572 -25.71 1.28 19.38
N GLN A 573 -26.59 2.20 18.94
CA GLN A 573 -26.89 3.44 19.67
C GLN A 573 -27.61 3.20 21.01
N SER A 574 -28.34 2.10 21.14
CA SER A 574 -28.98 1.69 22.40
C SER A 574 -27.99 1.41 23.53
N LEU A 575 -26.70 1.15 23.22
CA LEU A 575 -25.68 0.86 24.23
C LEU A 575 -25.02 2.12 24.81
N PRO A 576 -24.45 2.02 26.03
CA PRO A 576 -23.57 3.05 26.59
C PRO A 576 -22.38 3.36 25.68
N VAL A 577 -21.98 4.64 25.62
CA VAL A 577 -20.94 5.18 24.71
C VAL A 577 -19.62 4.37 24.71
N ASP A 578 -19.20 3.87 25.87
CA ASP A 578 -17.96 3.09 26.02
C ASP A 578 -18.01 1.73 25.29
N LEU A 579 -19.22 1.14 25.20
CA LEU A 579 -19.44 -0.15 24.56
C LEU A 579 -19.73 -0.01 23.06
N ARG A 580 -20.21 1.14 22.59
CA ARG A 580 -20.62 1.36 21.19
C ARG A 580 -19.53 0.99 20.18
N ARG A 581 -18.26 1.33 20.45
CA ARG A 581 -17.14 0.99 19.54
C ARG A 581 -16.84 -0.51 19.49
N LYS A 582 -17.01 -1.21 20.61
CA LYS A 582 -16.85 -2.67 20.68
C LYS A 582 -18.04 -3.36 19.97
N ALA A 583 -19.24 -2.82 20.16
CA ALA A 583 -20.47 -3.27 19.53
C ALA A 583 -20.43 -3.10 18.01
N ALA A 584 -20.07 -1.92 17.50
CA ALA A 584 -19.97 -1.67 16.06
C ALA A 584 -19.02 -2.66 15.36
N ARG A 585 -17.89 -3.02 15.99
CA ARG A 585 -16.96 -4.05 15.47
C ARG A 585 -17.60 -5.44 15.39
N LEU A 586 -18.36 -5.81 16.42
CA LEU A 586 -19.06 -7.10 16.45
C LEU A 586 -20.17 -7.14 15.39
N VAL A 587 -20.96 -6.07 15.30
CA VAL A 587 -22.04 -5.95 14.31
C VAL A 587 -21.46 -5.98 12.90
N ALA A 588 -20.40 -5.21 12.61
CA ALA A 588 -19.73 -5.24 11.31
C ALA A 588 -19.28 -6.65 10.91
N ALA A 589 -18.70 -7.41 11.84
CA ALA A 589 -18.32 -8.80 11.58
C ALA A 589 -19.52 -9.70 11.27
N LYS A 590 -20.63 -9.55 11.98
CA LYS A 590 -21.86 -10.32 11.71
C LYS A 590 -22.55 -9.89 10.42
N CYS A 591 -22.52 -8.61 10.09
CA CYS A 591 -23.02 -8.08 8.82
C CYS A 591 -22.22 -8.61 7.63
N THR A 592 -20.89 -8.73 7.73
CA THR A 592 -20.11 -9.36 6.65
C THR A 592 -20.45 -10.82 6.44
N LEU A 593 -20.80 -11.56 7.50
CA LEU A 593 -21.26 -12.94 7.35
C LEU A 593 -22.64 -12.99 6.69
N ALA A 594 -23.57 -12.14 7.13
CA ALA A 594 -24.89 -12.04 6.53
C ALA A 594 -24.82 -11.65 5.04
N ALA A 595 -24.01 -10.64 4.69
CA ALA A 595 -23.82 -10.20 3.29
C ALA A 595 -23.24 -11.30 2.39
N ARG A 596 -22.36 -12.18 2.92
CA ARG A 596 -21.83 -13.34 2.17
C ARG A 596 -22.88 -14.42 1.94
N ILE A 597 -23.77 -14.62 2.90
CA ILE A 597 -24.88 -15.59 2.79
C ILE A 597 -25.92 -15.06 1.81
N ASP A 598 -26.27 -13.78 1.94
CA ASP A 598 -27.21 -13.11 1.02
C ASP A 598 -26.65 -13.08 -0.40
N SER A 599 -25.35 -12.85 -0.60
CA SER A 599 -24.72 -12.92 -1.94
C SER A 599 -24.89 -14.27 -2.63
N VAL A 600 -24.96 -15.38 -1.88
CA VAL A 600 -25.16 -16.74 -2.43
C VAL A 600 -26.65 -17.10 -2.49
N HIS A 601 -27.53 -16.30 -1.87
CA HIS A 601 -28.97 -16.51 -1.78
C HIS A 601 -29.40 -17.90 -1.26
N SER A 602 -28.57 -18.54 -0.43
CA SER A 602 -28.87 -19.89 0.10
C SER A 602 -30.02 -19.91 1.13
N HIS A 603 -30.26 -18.78 1.80
CA HIS A 603 -31.29 -18.63 2.82
C HIS A 603 -32.04 -17.30 2.66
N SER A 604 -33.10 -17.31 1.84
CA SER A 604 -33.95 -16.14 1.57
C SER A 604 -34.95 -15.80 2.67
N ASP A 605 -35.15 -16.69 3.64
CA ASP A 605 -36.11 -16.55 4.74
C ASP A 605 -35.64 -15.59 5.86
N GLY A 606 -34.40 -15.09 5.80
CA GLY A 606 -33.85 -14.20 6.84
C GLY A 606 -33.55 -14.88 8.18
N SER A 607 -33.79 -16.19 8.29
CA SER A 607 -33.62 -16.97 9.52
C SER A 607 -32.19 -16.96 10.06
N VAL A 608 -31.18 -16.89 9.19
CA VAL A 608 -29.77 -16.77 9.60
C VAL A 608 -29.48 -15.38 10.16
N GLY A 609 -30.04 -14.33 9.53
CA GLY A 609 -29.97 -12.96 10.03
C GLY A 609 -30.55 -12.83 11.44
N LEU A 610 -31.68 -13.49 11.70
CA LEU A 610 -32.30 -13.54 13.04
C LEU A 610 -31.37 -14.18 14.07
N LYS A 611 -30.79 -15.35 13.77
CA LYS A 611 -29.81 -16.03 14.67
C LYS A 611 -28.60 -15.14 14.95
N LEU A 612 -28.05 -14.51 13.90
CA LEU A 612 -26.90 -13.62 14.06
C LEU A 612 -27.25 -12.37 14.88
N ALA A 613 -28.44 -11.80 14.71
CA ALA A 613 -28.91 -10.68 15.50
C ALA A 613 -29.12 -11.07 16.97
N GLU A 614 -29.64 -12.26 17.25
CA GLU A 614 -29.79 -12.80 18.60
C GLU A 614 -28.42 -13.01 19.29
N GLU A 615 -27.43 -13.56 18.58
CA GLU A 615 -26.06 -13.67 19.10
C GLU A 615 -25.44 -12.31 19.45
N VAL A 616 -25.74 -11.28 18.66
CA VAL A 616 -25.29 -9.91 18.94
C VAL A 616 -25.97 -9.37 20.20
N ARG A 617 -27.30 -9.52 20.32
CA ARG A 617 -28.07 -9.09 21.49
C ARG A 617 -27.59 -9.80 22.77
N SER A 618 -27.42 -11.11 22.74
CA SER A 618 -26.90 -11.89 23.88
C SER A 618 -25.50 -11.40 24.33
N LYS A 619 -24.61 -11.06 23.38
CA LYS A 619 -23.30 -10.48 23.72
C LYS A 619 -23.40 -9.08 24.32
N PHE A 620 -24.38 -8.29 23.87
CA PHE A 620 -24.62 -6.95 24.40
C PHE A 620 -25.13 -6.98 25.82
N GLU A 621 -26.06 -7.89 26.13
CA GLU A 621 -26.53 -8.14 27.50
C GLU A 621 -25.37 -8.58 28.40
N LYS A 622 -24.58 -9.57 27.94
CA LYS A 622 -23.40 -10.05 28.68
C LYS A 622 -22.34 -8.98 28.96
N TRP A 623 -22.21 -7.96 28.11
CA TRP A 623 -21.28 -6.86 28.36
C TRP A 623 -21.79 -5.82 29.35
N GLN A 624 -23.11 -5.75 29.54
CA GLN A 624 -23.75 -4.89 30.53
C GLN A 624 -23.77 -5.54 31.91
N GLU A 625 -23.68 -6.87 31.97
CA GLU A 625 -23.52 -7.59 33.24
C GLU A 625 -22.25 -7.13 33.98
N PRO A 626 -22.38 -6.64 35.23
CA PRO A 626 -21.23 -6.26 36.03
C PRO A 626 -20.41 -7.51 36.40
N PRO A 627 -19.07 -7.41 36.49
CA PRO A 627 -18.26 -8.54 36.92
C PRO A 627 -18.61 -8.94 38.36
N PRO A 628 -18.54 -10.23 38.71
CA PRO A 628 -18.78 -10.66 40.08
C PRO A 628 -17.79 -9.98 41.02
N LYS A 629 -18.27 -9.56 42.19
CA LYS A 629 -17.47 -8.84 43.17
C LYS A 629 -16.28 -9.70 43.59
N LYS A 630 -15.05 -9.18 43.42
CA LYS A 630 -13.85 -9.88 43.86
C LYS A 630 -13.90 -10.04 45.38
N LEU A 631 -13.79 -11.28 45.85
CA LEU A 631 -13.62 -11.55 47.28
C LEU A 631 -12.31 -10.90 47.75
N ILE A 632 -12.36 -10.26 48.92
CA ILE A 632 -11.18 -9.67 49.54
C ILE A 632 -10.23 -10.82 49.89
N LYS A 633 -9.08 -10.87 49.22
CA LYS A 633 -8.05 -11.87 49.54
C LYS A 633 -7.43 -11.50 50.89
N PRO A 634 -7.46 -12.38 51.90
CA PRO A 634 -6.76 -12.12 53.15
C PRO A 634 -5.26 -11.97 52.86
N LEU A 635 -4.61 -11.10 53.62
CA LEU A 635 -3.15 -11.00 53.62
C LEU A 635 -2.56 -12.35 54.00
N SER A 636 -1.40 -12.68 53.43
CA SER A 636 -0.63 -13.83 53.89
C SER A 636 -0.27 -13.66 55.37
N LYS A 637 -0.34 -14.74 56.14
CA LYS A 637 0.08 -14.73 57.55
C LYS A 637 1.49 -14.15 57.68
N PRO A 638 1.75 -13.22 58.63
CA PRO A 638 3.07 -12.63 58.85
C PRO A 638 3.99 -13.65 59.52
N LEU A 639 4.45 -14.64 58.76
CA LEU A 639 5.45 -15.61 59.17
C LEU A 639 6.80 -15.20 58.60
N ASP A 640 7.79 -14.98 59.47
CA ASP A 640 9.17 -14.76 59.05
C ASP A 640 9.77 -16.07 58.54
N GLN A 641 9.69 -16.27 57.22
CA GLN A 641 10.34 -17.40 56.58
C GLN A 641 11.85 -17.16 56.49
N ALA A 642 12.65 -18.21 56.73
CA ALA A 642 14.09 -18.15 56.55
C ALA A 642 14.45 -17.67 55.12
N SER A 643 15.28 -16.63 55.03
CA SER A 643 15.61 -16.02 53.74
C SER A 643 16.37 -16.98 52.81
N LYS A 644 15.94 -17.07 51.54
CA LYS A 644 16.63 -17.88 50.53
C LYS A 644 17.93 -17.19 50.10
N LYS A 645 19.08 -17.67 50.59
CA LYS A 645 20.42 -17.19 50.20
C LYS A 645 20.78 -17.67 48.80
N ARG A 646 20.56 -16.83 47.77
CA ARG A 646 20.94 -17.12 46.36
C ARG A 646 22.02 -16.13 45.88
N GLY A 647 23.13 -16.64 45.37
CA GLY A 647 24.29 -15.87 44.90
C GLY A 647 24.38 -15.63 43.38
N GLY A 648 23.39 -16.06 42.61
CA GLY A 648 23.46 -16.02 41.14
C GLY A 648 23.54 -14.61 40.53
N ARG A 649 24.13 -14.49 39.33
CA ARG A 649 24.34 -13.21 38.61
C ARG A 649 23.07 -12.36 38.47
N ARG A 650 21.91 -12.98 38.20
CA ARG A 650 20.61 -12.29 38.09
C ARG A 650 20.13 -11.71 39.43
N ILE A 651 20.28 -12.48 40.51
CA ILE A 651 19.92 -12.04 41.86
C ILE A 651 20.86 -10.93 42.32
N ARG A 652 22.16 -11.05 42.04
CA ARG A 652 23.15 -9.99 42.33
C ARG A 652 22.81 -8.69 41.61
N LYS A 653 22.53 -8.74 40.30
CA LYS A 653 22.06 -7.57 39.53
C LYS A 653 20.77 -6.96 40.08
N MET A 654 19.81 -7.78 40.52
CA MET A 654 18.56 -7.30 41.12
C MET A 654 18.79 -6.64 42.47
N LYS A 655 19.65 -7.22 43.32
CA LYS A 655 20.06 -6.65 44.61
C LYS A 655 20.88 -5.37 44.45
N GLU A 656 21.78 -5.31 43.46
CA GLU A 656 22.53 -4.09 43.11
C GLU A 656 21.60 -2.93 42.73
N ARG A 657 20.48 -3.21 42.03
CA ARG A 657 19.49 -2.19 41.65
C ARG A 657 18.68 -1.63 42.83
N LEU A 658 18.37 -2.47 43.82
CA LEU A 658 17.56 -2.08 44.99
C LEU A 658 18.42 -1.68 46.20
N GLY A 659 19.70 -2.03 46.18
CA GLY A 659 20.63 -1.75 47.27
C GLY A 659 21.11 -0.30 47.25
N LEU A 660 21.55 0.17 48.41
CA LEU A 660 22.23 1.46 48.55
C LEU A 660 23.54 1.44 47.75
N THR A 661 23.73 2.46 46.91
CA THR A 661 24.97 2.69 46.14
C THR A 661 26.13 2.99 47.09
N GLU A 662 27.37 2.74 46.67
CA GLU A 662 28.56 3.04 47.47
C GLU A 662 28.67 4.54 47.80
N LEU A 663 28.24 5.42 46.87
CA LEU A 663 28.15 6.85 47.11
C LEU A 663 27.16 7.15 48.26
N ARG A 664 25.96 6.55 48.24
CA ARG A 664 24.98 6.73 49.31
C ARG A 664 25.44 6.11 50.63
N ARG A 665 26.19 5.00 50.60
CA ARG A 665 26.81 4.42 51.80
C ARG A 665 27.87 5.33 52.41
N LYS A 666 28.69 6.01 51.59
CA LYS A 666 29.65 7.01 52.05
C LYS A 666 28.95 8.28 52.57
N ALA A 667 27.86 8.70 51.93
CA ALA A 667 27.06 9.81 52.42
C ALA A 667 26.41 9.50 53.78
N ASN A 668 26.01 8.24 54.02
CA ASN A 668 25.50 7.80 55.32
C ASN A 668 26.59 7.61 56.40
N ARG A 669 27.87 7.82 56.09
CA ARG A 669 28.97 7.77 57.08
C ARG A 669 29.33 9.18 57.50
N MET A 670 29.44 9.39 58.80
CA MET A 670 29.75 10.70 59.38
C MET A 670 31.13 10.67 60.06
N ASN A 671 31.87 11.77 59.97
CA ASN A 671 33.13 11.94 60.70
C ASN A 671 32.84 12.48 62.10
N PHE A 672 33.19 11.70 63.12
CA PHE A 672 33.02 12.13 64.50
C PHE A 672 33.91 13.35 64.81
N GLY A 673 33.33 14.40 65.39
CA GLY A 673 34.03 15.62 65.80
C GLY A 673 34.27 16.67 64.71
N GLN A 674 33.75 16.48 63.49
CA GLN A 674 33.79 17.48 62.41
C GLN A 674 32.37 17.98 62.09
N ILE A 675 32.21 19.29 61.91
CA ILE A 675 30.94 19.87 61.45
C ILE A 675 30.79 19.57 59.97
N GLU A 676 29.67 18.94 59.60
CA GLU A 676 29.38 18.61 58.20
C GLU A 676 28.79 19.82 57.47
N GLU A 677 29.08 19.93 56.17
CA GLU A 677 28.46 20.94 55.32
C GLU A 677 27.19 20.37 54.70
N ASP A 678 26.05 20.97 55.01
CA ASP A 678 24.78 20.67 54.37
C ASP A 678 24.70 21.33 53.00
N ILE A 679 24.36 20.54 51.97
CA ILE A 679 23.93 21.12 50.70
C ILE A 679 22.46 21.46 50.85
N LEU A 680 22.16 22.75 50.74
CA LEU A 680 20.79 23.24 50.67
C LEU A 680 20.27 23.04 49.25
N GLN A 681 19.29 22.15 49.10
CA GLN A 681 18.48 22.07 47.90
C GLN A 681 17.03 22.43 48.26
N GLU A 682 16.57 23.55 47.72
CA GLU A 682 15.27 24.18 48.01
C GLU A 682 15.08 24.49 49.52
N HIS A 683 14.59 23.54 50.32
CA HIS A 683 14.28 23.72 51.75
C HIS A 683 14.75 22.57 52.67
N MET A 684 15.34 21.50 52.13
CA MET A 684 15.85 20.38 52.92
C MET A 684 17.37 20.32 52.78
N GLY A 685 18.08 20.49 53.89
CA GLY A 685 19.51 20.22 53.96
C GLY A 685 19.76 18.72 53.86
N PHE A 686 20.63 18.29 52.95
CA PHE A 686 21.16 16.93 52.99
C PHE A 686 22.67 16.98 53.21
N SER A 687 23.11 16.30 54.26
CA SER A 687 24.54 16.09 54.49
C SER A 687 25.10 15.10 53.47
N LEU A 688 26.28 15.44 52.93
CA LEU A 688 27.08 14.54 52.09
C LEU A 688 27.98 13.61 52.90
N GLY A 689 28.06 13.75 54.22
CA GLY A 689 28.94 12.98 55.09
C GLY A 689 30.36 12.82 54.54
N GLN A 690 30.88 11.59 54.58
CA GLN A 690 32.19 11.24 54.01
C GLN A 690 32.23 11.19 52.47
N ALA A 691 31.14 11.45 51.74
CA ALA A 691 31.19 11.46 50.27
C ALA A 691 32.03 12.62 49.70
N LYS A 692 32.23 13.69 50.49
CA LYS A 692 32.98 14.91 50.10
C LYS A 692 34.51 14.79 50.23
N THR A 693 35.07 13.74 50.85
CA THR A 693 36.52 13.64 51.10
C THR A 693 37.33 13.53 49.80
N GLY A 694 37.73 14.67 49.24
CA GLY A 694 38.51 14.79 48.01
C GLY A 694 39.19 16.15 47.89
N GLY A 695 40.29 16.36 48.62
CA GLY A 695 41.20 17.50 48.49
C GLY A 695 40.64 18.88 48.89
N PRO A 696 41.49 19.89 49.10
CA PRO A 696 41.13 21.19 49.71
C PRO A 696 40.26 22.11 48.81
N GLY A 697 39.74 21.61 47.70
CA GLY A 697 39.21 22.44 46.59
C GLY A 697 37.69 22.43 46.42
N GLY A 698 36.91 21.91 47.37
CA GLY A 698 35.43 21.96 47.35
C GLY A 698 34.73 21.20 46.21
N ARG A 699 35.46 20.69 45.21
CA ARG A 699 34.91 19.92 44.09
C ARG A 699 34.93 18.44 44.43
N LEU A 700 33.74 17.84 44.47
CA LEU A 700 33.57 16.39 44.51
C LEU A 700 34.35 15.80 43.33
N ARG A 701 35.32 14.90 43.59
CA ARG A 701 35.90 14.07 42.51
C ARG A 701 34.72 13.36 41.86
N THR A 702 34.43 13.63 40.59
CA THR A 702 33.25 13.13 39.87
C THR A 702 33.08 11.63 40.15
N PRO A 703 32.18 11.24 41.07
CA PRO A 703 32.00 9.83 41.32
C PRO A 703 31.40 9.28 40.04
N GLN A 704 31.99 8.21 39.49
CA GLN A 704 31.43 7.54 38.31
C GLN A 704 29.94 7.27 38.59
N VAL A 705 29.07 7.95 37.85
CA VAL A 705 27.62 7.80 37.98
C VAL A 705 27.32 6.33 37.71
N ASP A 706 26.89 5.61 38.75
CA ASP A 706 26.62 4.18 38.60
C ASP A 706 25.43 4.00 37.66
N GLN A 707 25.73 3.64 36.41
CA GLN A 707 24.77 3.40 35.34
C GLN A 707 23.71 2.35 35.74
N LYS A 708 23.98 1.54 36.76
CA LYS A 708 23.08 0.51 37.28
C LYS A 708 21.93 1.06 38.13
N SER A 709 22.11 2.23 38.74
CA SER A 709 21.11 2.90 39.59
C SER A 709 20.18 3.85 38.83
N ARG A 710 20.47 4.11 37.55
CA ARG A 710 19.62 4.97 36.69
C ARG A 710 18.20 4.40 36.61
N ALA A 711 17.21 5.27 36.86
CA ALA A 711 15.80 4.93 36.70
C ALA A 711 15.55 4.43 35.27
N ARG A 712 14.99 3.22 35.15
CA ARG A 712 14.64 2.63 33.87
C ARG A 712 13.13 2.71 33.69
N MET A 713 12.70 3.08 32.49
CA MET A 713 11.30 3.00 32.12
C MET A 713 10.78 1.56 32.24
N SER A 714 9.52 1.40 32.65
CA SER A 714 8.86 0.09 32.67
C SER A 714 8.75 -0.45 31.24
N LYS A 715 8.70 -1.77 31.06
CA LYS A 715 8.55 -2.36 29.73
C LYS A 715 7.29 -1.88 29.01
N THR A 716 6.22 -1.60 29.75
CA THR A 716 4.97 -1.05 29.21
C THR A 716 5.16 0.38 28.75
N LEU A 717 5.80 1.23 29.57
CA LEU A 717 6.11 2.60 29.20
C LEU A 717 7.08 2.66 28.02
N GLN A 718 8.13 1.82 28.00
CA GLN A 718 9.06 1.71 26.88
C GLN A 718 8.34 1.36 25.58
N ARG A 719 7.44 0.37 25.61
CA ARG A 719 6.64 -0.01 24.44
C ARG A 719 5.70 1.10 23.99
N ASN A 720 5.07 1.80 24.93
CA ASN A 720 4.17 2.90 24.61
C ASN A 720 4.93 4.10 24.01
N MET A 721 6.07 4.46 24.61
CA MET A 721 6.97 5.50 24.10
C MET A 721 7.52 5.15 22.72
N GLN A 722 7.93 3.90 22.52
CA GLN A 722 8.44 3.44 21.22
C GLN A 722 7.34 3.48 20.14
N LYS A 723 6.10 3.11 20.48
CA LYS A 723 4.94 3.26 19.57
C LYS A 723 4.64 4.74 19.26
N GLN A 724 4.80 5.62 20.23
CA GLN A 724 4.56 7.06 20.04
C GLN A 724 5.65 7.66 19.13
N GLN A 725 6.91 7.28 19.33
CA GLN A 725 8.03 7.69 18.48
C GLN A 725 7.90 7.19 17.04
N SER A 726 7.37 5.98 16.81
CA SER A 726 7.11 5.49 15.45
C SER A 726 5.93 6.16 14.74
N THR A 727 5.11 6.94 15.46
CA THR A 727 3.88 7.57 14.94
C THR A 727 4.05 9.09 14.73
N PHE A 728 5.09 9.70 15.29
CA PHE A 728 5.36 11.14 15.13
C PHE A 728 6.17 11.38 13.85
N GLY A 729 5.46 11.60 12.73
CA GLY A 729 6.03 12.16 11.51
C GLY A 729 6.07 13.70 11.59
N SER A 730 7.07 14.30 10.95
CA SER A 730 7.30 15.76 10.96
C SER A 730 6.10 16.55 10.44
N VAL A 731 5.84 17.67 11.11
CA VAL A 731 4.75 18.61 10.87
C VAL A 731 5.25 19.62 9.85
N THR A 732 4.83 19.54 8.58
CA THR A 732 4.61 20.73 7.71
C THR A 732 4.11 20.39 6.31
N SER A 733 4.50 19.28 5.68
CA SER A 733 4.07 18.95 4.29
C SER A 733 3.01 17.84 4.19
N VAL A 734 2.84 17.03 5.25
CA VAL A 734 1.98 15.83 5.27
C VAL A 734 0.48 16.16 5.45
N ARG A 735 0.11 17.38 5.84
CA ARG A 735 -1.30 17.68 6.18
C ARG A 735 -2.25 17.71 4.98
N ARG A 736 -1.74 17.93 3.75
CA ARG A 736 -2.60 18.09 2.55
C ARG A 736 -2.97 16.76 1.86
N GLN A 737 -2.23 15.67 2.11
CA GLN A 737 -2.48 14.36 1.49
C GLN A 737 -2.38 13.23 2.52
N LEU A 738 -3.32 13.19 3.46
CA LEU A 738 -3.50 12.04 4.36
C LEU A 738 -4.49 11.04 3.72
N ALA A 739 -4.02 10.36 2.68
CA ALA A 739 -4.53 9.05 2.26
C ALA A 739 -3.40 8.04 2.52
N GLY A 740 -3.61 7.16 3.51
CA GLY A 740 -2.56 6.35 4.08
C GLY A 740 -2.03 5.25 3.16
N THR A 741 -0.77 5.35 2.78
CA THR A 741 0.28 4.31 2.82
C THR A 741 1.68 4.91 2.62
N ILE A 742 1.88 6.18 2.97
CA ILE A 742 3.15 6.87 2.77
C ILE A 742 3.91 6.82 4.09
N SER A 743 4.92 5.94 4.16
CA SER A 743 6.02 6.12 5.10
C SER A 743 6.62 7.50 4.87
N THR A 744 6.56 8.37 5.87
CA THR A 744 7.10 9.73 5.84
C THR A 744 8.61 9.73 5.62
N VAL A 745 9.02 9.91 4.36
CA VAL A 745 10.36 10.38 3.99
C VAL A 745 10.14 11.73 3.33
N THR A 746 10.55 12.80 4.00
CA THR A 746 10.55 14.16 3.45
C THR A 746 11.87 14.40 2.74
N PHE A 747 11.82 14.65 1.43
CA PHE A 747 12.95 15.16 0.66
C PHE A 747 12.88 16.69 0.63
N THR A 748 13.94 17.35 1.10
CA THR A 748 14.14 18.79 0.90
C THR A 748 15.07 19.02 -0.29
N PRO A 749 14.92 20.12 -1.04
CA PRO A 749 15.66 20.38 -2.28
C PRO A 749 17.17 20.65 -2.09
N VAL A 750 17.67 20.62 -0.85
CA VAL A 750 19.10 20.75 -0.55
C VAL A 750 19.62 19.42 -0.01
N GLN A 751 20.27 18.68 -0.91
CA GLN A 751 21.17 17.52 -0.74
C GLN A 751 21.29 16.91 0.67
N GLY A 752 20.62 15.76 0.89
CA GLY A 752 21.00 14.79 1.94
C GLY A 752 19.86 13.90 2.47
N LEU A 753 20.09 12.58 2.49
CA LEU A 753 19.30 11.63 3.29
C LEU A 753 19.59 11.88 4.77
N GLU A 754 18.63 12.43 5.52
CA GLU A 754 18.79 12.59 6.96
C GLU A 754 18.45 11.27 7.70
N ILE A 755 19.50 10.52 8.06
CA ILE A 755 19.40 9.48 9.08
C ILE A 755 19.36 10.20 10.42
N VAL A 756 18.27 10.01 11.17
CA VAL A 756 18.05 10.50 12.55
C VAL A 756 19.37 10.60 13.31
N ASN A 757 19.82 11.84 13.53
CA ASN A 757 20.92 12.12 14.43
C ASN A 757 20.37 12.15 15.87
N PRO A 758 20.65 11.16 16.73
CA PRO A 758 20.17 11.16 18.10
C PRO A 758 20.71 12.33 18.94
N GLN A 759 21.71 13.08 18.45
CA GLN A 759 22.23 14.30 19.08
C GLN A 759 21.47 15.58 18.66
N ALA A 760 20.66 15.56 17.59
CA ALA A 760 19.82 16.71 17.23
C ALA A 760 18.73 16.96 18.30
N ALA A 761 18.17 15.88 18.86
CA ALA A 761 17.25 15.96 20.00
C ALA A 761 17.92 16.46 21.32
N GLU A 762 19.25 16.48 21.40
CA GLU A 762 19.97 17.14 22.50
C GLU A 762 20.24 18.62 22.20
N LYS A 763 20.41 19.01 20.93
CA LYS A 763 20.60 20.41 20.52
C LYS A 763 19.31 21.23 20.65
N ASP A 764 18.14 20.68 20.35
CA ASP A 764 16.87 21.41 20.51
C ASP A 764 16.52 21.68 21.97
N LYS A 765 16.97 20.84 22.91
CA LYS A 765 16.83 21.16 24.34
C LYS A 765 17.70 22.32 24.80
N SER A 766 18.81 22.60 24.12
CA SER A 766 19.66 23.75 24.41
C SER A 766 19.16 25.04 23.75
N ALA A 767 18.51 24.93 22.58
CA ALA A 767 17.93 26.05 21.84
C ALA A 767 16.54 26.46 22.37
N GLU A 768 15.66 25.52 22.73
CA GLU A 768 14.41 25.82 23.43
C GLU A 768 14.65 26.30 24.88
N ALA A 769 15.74 25.87 25.53
CA ALA A 769 16.16 26.47 26.81
C ALA A 769 16.75 27.88 26.65
N ALA A 770 17.16 28.28 25.44
CA ALA A 770 17.62 29.63 25.16
C ALA A 770 16.47 30.60 24.83
N SER A 771 15.36 30.11 24.25
CA SER A 771 14.15 30.89 23.94
C SER A 771 13.09 30.84 25.04
N ALA A 772 13.14 29.90 25.98
CA ALA A 772 12.32 29.88 27.20
C ALA A 772 12.89 30.76 28.35
N LYS A 773 13.62 31.83 28.03
CA LYS A 773 14.16 32.77 29.02
C LYS A 773 13.18 33.89 29.33
N TYR A 774 12.07 33.54 29.99
CA TYR A 774 11.19 34.51 30.67
C TYR A 774 11.77 34.98 32.03
N PHE A 775 13.00 34.55 32.35
CA PHE A 775 13.75 34.95 33.53
C PHE A 775 15.21 35.18 33.12
N ARG A 776 15.64 36.44 33.02
CA ARG A 776 17.06 36.83 32.99
C ARG A 776 17.45 37.27 34.40
N GLU A 777 18.68 36.96 34.82
CA GLU A 777 19.23 37.37 36.13
C GLU A 777 19.35 38.89 36.28
N ASP A 778 19.31 39.65 35.18
CA ASP A 778 19.41 41.12 35.16
C ASP A 778 18.05 41.85 35.11
N ALA A 779 16.93 41.13 35.22
CA ALA A 779 15.61 41.75 35.24
C ALA A 779 15.20 42.08 36.69
N GLU A 780 15.26 43.36 37.06
CA GLU A 780 14.67 43.85 38.31
C GLU A 780 13.15 43.65 38.28
N PHE A 781 12.64 42.86 39.24
CA PHE A 781 11.20 42.70 39.43
C PHE A 781 10.62 43.96 40.08
N ILE A 782 9.71 44.63 39.38
CA ILE A 782 8.88 45.66 39.99
C ILE A 782 7.90 44.98 40.94
N LYS A 783 7.99 45.31 42.23
CA LYS A 783 7.06 44.87 43.27
C LYS A 783 5.69 45.46 42.99
N VAL A 784 4.79 44.68 42.40
CA VAL A 784 3.36 45.02 42.35
C VAL A 784 2.78 44.76 43.74
N GLU A 785 2.40 45.82 44.45
CA GLU A 785 1.69 45.70 45.72
C GLU A 785 0.34 45.01 45.47
N THR A 786 0.19 43.80 45.98
CA THR A 786 -1.10 43.14 46.06
C THR A 786 -1.84 43.67 47.28
N PRO A 787 -3.10 44.12 47.16
CA PRO A 787 -3.84 44.65 48.29
C PRO A 787 -4.18 43.51 49.25
N ILE A 788 -3.93 43.75 50.53
CA ILE A 788 -4.22 42.84 51.64
C ILE A 788 -5.75 42.64 51.72
N PRO A 789 -6.26 41.40 51.75
CA PRO A 789 -7.69 41.17 51.90
C PRO A 789 -8.09 41.43 53.36
N GLY A 790 -8.67 42.60 53.62
CA GLY A 790 -9.22 42.93 54.93
C GLY A 790 -9.10 44.40 55.30
N HIS A 791 -9.75 45.29 54.57
CA HIS A 791 -10.23 46.55 55.14
C HIS A 791 -11.47 47.04 54.40
N HIS A 792 -12.60 46.99 55.10
CA HIS A 792 -13.82 47.68 54.71
C HIS A 792 -13.56 49.19 54.66
N HIS A 793 -13.89 49.84 53.55
CA HIS A 793 -14.33 51.23 53.58
C HIS A 793 -15.48 51.46 52.59
N ASN A 794 -16.61 51.88 53.18
CA ASN A 794 -17.70 52.60 52.54
C ASN A 794 -17.18 53.83 51.78
N HIS A 795 -17.73 54.11 50.60
CA HIS A 795 -18.66 55.24 50.37
C HIS A 795 -18.72 55.68 48.89
N GLN A 796 -19.97 55.77 48.41
CA GLN A 796 -20.55 56.87 47.61
C GLN A 796 -20.05 57.17 46.19
N SER A 797 -20.94 56.85 45.24
CA SER A 797 -21.53 57.75 44.23
C SER A 797 -20.63 58.78 43.52
N LYS A 798 -20.50 58.61 42.20
CA LYS A 798 -21.20 59.43 41.20
C LYS A 798 -21.24 58.71 39.86
#